data_AF-A0A7W5KAP4-F1
#
_entry.id   AF-A0A7W5KAP4-F1
#
_cell.length_a   1.000
_cell.length_b   1.000
_cell.length_c   1.000
_cell.angle_alpha   90.00
_cell.angle_beta   90.00
_cell.angle_gamma   90.00
#
_symmetry.space_group_name_H-M   'P 1'
#
loop_
_entity.id
_entity.type
_entity.pdbx_description
1 polymer ?
#
loop_
_entity_poly.entity_id
_entity_poly.type
_entity_poly.pdbx_seq_one_letter_code
_entity_poly.pdbx_strand_id
1 'polypeptide(L)'
;MRLLLQRVLALLALSSLVLSPLPASAQGNSFDLAGPALTMAVTRDKVTLPIGQVPSLRVGDQLELKADLPADQAARYLLVLVFLRGATNPPPKNWFYEAETWNPKKATLRVKVPEGAQQAIALMAPETGGGYNALVKAVRGRPGVFVRAAQDLYQASLDRARLETFVNGVARVEESAPERLVPVSTALAGSLGIKLNADCLARSRALQASCLTQNRDGMVLQTGGGAASMIDVIGGTTTQFAYSLAATKEGGAGEFSPYISLARDFARLFGVFRSADYQYAPALAVGQNERLRLQLNTPPSFQNPKSVLVAPLPPIGSSPPPPLRAALKDAVCLAKPGLVLPLEDAPLVFATDYARALTLRLALADGRTVELPVTADAERGGLVVGPDAQKLGASTIGEAVLTGRWGFDSFTGPRFPLQNGAPAAWQPKPDDTVVVGRDAPLTLRGGAAACVEQVALRDRSGTIKPVEWKASAPDEISATLPLQRARPGDLTVLVSHYGASAPAQLTLKGQSEASRLEGFTLYTGDKEGRLVGARLDQVASLEVAGLTFTAGALSRDMGGGDRLALTTDANTETVPTGTSDAKVTLKDGRTTAVRATITPPRPRLELVSRSVAAPAAPDRLALELPDFALAPEATLTFSARAVNTRLSAGDLIEVATADDGASAKLSVASGKLQLIGSDVAVASLTPREALGAAATGPLKMRLVQGELVGDWQPLARVVRLPELTELRCEGATCTLHGQELFLIAQVADEAGFQKPQTVPLGFVGGELAVPHPVAGALYLKLHDAPDDVVKLVVPAGAAKKAK
;
A
#
# COMPACT_ATOMS: atom_id res chain seq x y z
N MET A 1 10.10 60.04 64.84
CA MET A 1 10.88 59.38 63.76
C MET A 1 10.11 58.30 63.00
N ARG A 2 9.40 57.36 63.65
CA ARG A 2 8.62 56.32 62.94
C ARG A 2 7.46 56.84 62.06
N LEU A 3 6.75 57.90 62.47
CA LEU A 3 5.67 58.49 61.66
C LEU A 3 6.16 59.23 60.39
N LEU A 4 7.37 59.81 60.42
CA LEU A 4 7.95 60.44 59.23
C LEU A 4 8.38 59.39 58.20
N LEU A 5 8.93 58.27 58.65
CA LEU A 5 9.38 57.20 57.77
C LEU A 5 8.21 56.52 57.04
N GLN A 6 7.07 56.34 57.70
CA GLN A 6 5.86 55.80 57.06
C GLN A 6 5.24 56.75 56.02
N ARG A 7 5.27 58.06 56.25
CA ARG A 7 4.77 59.04 55.27
C ARG A 7 5.69 59.15 54.05
N VAL A 8 7.00 59.02 54.24
CA VAL A 8 7.97 59.02 53.13
C VAL A 8 7.86 57.73 52.30
N LEU A 9 7.67 56.56 52.91
CA LEU A 9 7.43 55.32 52.15
C LEU A 9 6.08 55.33 51.41
N ALA A 10 5.03 55.91 52.00
CA ALA A 10 3.74 56.04 51.33
C ALA A 10 3.79 57.02 50.14
N LEU A 11 4.55 58.12 50.24
CA LEU A 11 4.77 59.02 49.11
C LEU A 11 5.63 58.37 48.01
N LEU A 12 6.65 57.58 48.36
CA LEU A 12 7.48 56.84 47.39
C LEU A 12 6.69 55.74 46.65
N ALA A 13 5.75 55.09 47.33
CA ALA A 13 4.83 54.12 46.73
C ALA A 13 3.78 54.77 45.82
N LEU A 14 3.31 55.99 46.14
CA LEU A 14 2.40 56.73 45.26
C LEU A 14 3.12 57.32 44.03
N SER A 15 4.38 57.75 44.17
CA SER A 15 5.17 58.25 43.03
C SER A 15 5.61 57.16 42.04
N SER A 16 5.59 55.89 42.43
CA SER A 16 5.88 54.75 41.55
C SER A 16 4.67 54.25 40.75
N LEU A 17 3.43 54.64 41.11
CA LEU A 17 2.24 54.36 40.28
C LEU A 17 2.00 55.41 39.18
N VAL A 18 2.54 56.63 39.30
CA VAL A 18 2.34 57.71 38.31
C VAL A 18 3.39 57.67 37.18
N LEU A 19 4.48 56.90 37.35
CA LEU A 19 5.41 56.52 36.27
C LEU A 19 5.08 55.12 35.72
N SER A 20 3.82 54.90 35.36
CA SER A 20 3.55 53.86 34.37
C SER A 20 4.02 54.40 33.01
N PRO A 21 5.03 53.82 32.33
CA PRO A 21 5.27 54.18 30.95
C PRO A 21 3.97 53.89 30.18
N LEU A 22 3.42 54.92 29.54
CA LEU A 22 2.43 54.72 28.48
C LEU A 22 2.94 53.58 27.61
N PRO A 23 2.12 52.57 27.25
CA PRO A 23 2.57 51.56 26.32
C PRO A 23 3.00 52.29 25.06
N ALA A 24 4.31 52.35 24.80
CA ALA A 24 4.80 52.65 23.48
C ALA A 24 4.09 51.65 22.58
N SER A 25 3.25 52.14 21.66
CA SER A 25 2.54 51.29 20.71
C SER A 25 3.58 50.35 20.12
N ALA A 26 3.47 49.06 20.45
CA ALA A 26 4.36 48.05 19.92
C ALA A 26 4.25 48.16 18.40
N GLN A 27 5.34 48.58 17.75
CA GLN A 27 5.41 48.54 16.30
C GLN A 27 5.12 47.08 15.91
N GLY A 28 4.04 46.88 15.15
CA GLY A 28 3.79 45.59 14.54
C GLY A 28 5.03 45.22 13.75
N ASN A 29 5.63 44.07 14.07
CA ASN A 29 6.80 43.60 13.32
C ASN A 29 6.36 42.85 12.03
N SER A 30 5.05 42.72 11.79
CA SER A 30 4.42 42.12 10.60
C SER A 30 4.07 43.20 9.57
N PHE A 31 4.10 42.85 8.28
CA PHE A 31 3.59 43.69 7.18
C PHE A 31 2.15 43.26 6.83
N ASP A 32 1.18 43.69 7.63
CA ASP A 32 -0.23 43.28 7.54
C ASP A 32 -1.20 44.45 7.36
N LEU A 33 -0.74 45.69 7.53
CA LEU A 33 -1.57 46.89 7.37
C LEU A 33 -1.71 47.24 5.89
N ALA A 34 -2.95 47.47 5.44
CA ALA A 34 -3.21 47.93 4.08
C ALA A 34 -2.69 49.36 3.87
N GLY A 35 -1.87 49.55 2.84
CA GLY A 35 -1.39 50.84 2.38
C GLY A 35 -2.10 51.32 1.11
N PRO A 36 -1.79 52.54 0.63
CA PRO A 36 -2.35 53.05 -0.63
C PRO A 36 -1.80 52.26 -1.81
N ALA A 37 -2.64 51.96 -2.80
CA ALA A 37 -2.20 51.27 -4.01
C ALA A 37 -1.54 52.24 -5.00
N LEU A 38 -0.60 51.73 -5.79
CA LEU A 38 -0.04 52.42 -6.95
C LEU A 38 -0.44 51.66 -8.22
N THR A 39 -0.60 52.36 -9.33
CA THR A 39 -0.72 51.74 -10.66
C THR A 39 0.49 52.08 -11.49
N MET A 40 1.07 51.07 -12.14
CA MET A 40 2.20 51.29 -13.04
C MET A 40 2.09 50.47 -14.32
N ALA A 41 2.34 51.12 -15.45
CA ALA A 41 2.53 50.50 -16.74
C ALA A 41 3.94 50.80 -17.26
N VAL A 42 4.56 49.81 -17.89
CA VAL A 42 5.92 49.91 -18.44
C VAL A 42 5.86 49.63 -19.92
N THR A 43 6.38 50.56 -20.72
CA THR A 43 6.49 50.37 -22.17
C THR A 43 7.96 50.20 -22.54
N ARG A 44 8.27 49.04 -23.12
CA ARG A 44 9.57 48.73 -23.73
C ARG A 44 9.36 48.53 -25.22
N ASP A 45 10.04 49.36 -26.02
CA ASP A 45 9.85 49.44 -27.46
C ASP A 45 8.38 49.74 -27.84
N LYS A 46 7.66 48.75 -28.38
CA LYS A 46 6.24 48.85 -28.78
C LYS A 46 5.30 48.05 -27.88
N VAL A 47 5.82 47.42 -26.83
CA VAL A 47 5.04 46.54 -25.94
C VAL A 47 4.86 47.25 -24.61
N THR A 48 3.61 47.38 -24.17
CA THR A 48 3.26 47.87 -22.83
C THR A 48 2.85 46.69 -21.97
N LEU A 49 3.48 46.53 -20.80
CA LEU A 49 3.12 45.54 -19.80
C LEU A 49 2.67 46.22 -18.51
N PRO A 50 1.65 45.65 -17.84
CA PRO A 50 1.28 46.09 -16.50
C PRO A 50 2.32 45.61 -15.49
N ILE A 51 2.50 46.34 -14.38
CA ILE A 51 3.58 46.10 -13.42
C ILE A 51 3.67 44.68 -12.86
N GLY A 52 2.55 43.98 -12.64
CA GLY A 52 2.55 42.57 -12.22
C GLY A 52 3.28 41.63 -13.18
N GLN A 53 3.43 42.03 -14.45
CA GLN A 53 4.16 41.28 -15.49
C GLN A 53 5.58 41.80 -15.71
N VAL A 54 6.10 42.71 -14.88
CA VAL A 54 7.41 43.36 -15.08
C VAL A 54 8.40 42.94 -13.99
N PRO A 55 9.22 41.90 -14.23
CA PRO A 55 10.22 41.44 -13.26
C PRO A 55 11.42 42.39 -13.11
N SER A 56 11.73 43.16 -14.15
CA SER A 56 12.76 44.19 -14.13
C SER A 56 12.52 45.28 -15.19
N LEU A 57 13.02 46.47 -14.87
CA LEU A 57 13.08 47.62 -15.77
C LEU A 57 14.40 47.60 -16.56
N ARG A 58 14.43 48.31 -17.69
CA ARG A 58 15.65 48.58 -18.46
C ARG A 58 15.81 50.07 -18.72
N VAL A 59 17.04 50.49 -18.92
CA VAL A 59 17.36 51.84 -19.39
C VAL A 59 16.57 52.10 -20.67
N GLY A 60 15.84 53.22 -20.70
CA GLY A 60 15.02 53.62 -21.83
C GLY A 60 13.54 53.23 -21.76
N ASP A 61 13.15 52.32 -20.87
CA ASP A 61 11.73 52.00 -20.64
C ASP A 61 10.93 53.27 -20.30
N GLN A 62 9.70 53.38 -20.80
CA GLN A 62 8.75 54.43 -20.42
C GLN A 62 7.88 53.94 -19.28
N LEU A 63 7.91 54.64 -18.15
CA LEU A 63 7.09 54.35 -16.98
C LEU A 63 5.91 55.31 -16.94
N GLU A 64 4.71 54.78 -16.76
CA GLU A 64 3.52 55.54 -16.38
C GLU A 64 3.10 55.11 -14.98
N LEU A 65 3.33 55.97 -13.98
CA LEU A 65 3.11 55.68 -12.56
C LEU A 65 2.11 56.67 -11.95
N LYS A 66 1.13 56.17 -11.20
CA LYS A 66 0.09 56.97 -10.54
C LYS A 66 -0.30 56.33 -9.20
N ALA A 67 -0.76 57.13 -8.24
CA ALA A 67 -1.41 56.61 -7.04
C ALA A 67 -2.88 56.26 -7.31
N ASP A 68 -3.31 55.06 -6.92
CA ASP A 68 -4.69 54.59 -7.01
C ASP A 68 -5.38 54.78 -5.67
N LEU A 69 -5.79 56.03 -5.42
CA LEU A 69 -6.46 56.43 -4.19
C LEU A 69 -7.98 56.47 -4.39
N PRO A 70 -8.78 56.10 -3.36
CA PRO A 70 -10.23 56.26 -3.39
C PRO A 70 -10.67 57.70 -3.68
N ALA A 71 -11.81 57.89 -4.35
CA ALA A 71 -12.31 59.22 -4.74
C ALA A 71 -12.66 60.12 -3.52
N ASP A 72 -12.96 59.51 -2.38
CA ASP A 72 -13.28 60.12 -1.09
C ASP A 72 -12.05 60.34 -0.19
N GLN A 73 -10.83 60.02 -0.67
CA GLN A 73 -9.60 60.19 0.09
C GLN A 73 -9.31 61.67 0.39
N ALA A 74 -9.53 62.09 1.64
CA ALA A 74 -9.28 63.47 2.07
C ALA A 74 -7.77 63.83 2.21
N ALA A 75 -6.92 62.83 2.43
CA ALA A 75 -5.48 63.03 2.64
C ALA A 75 -4.72 63.20 1.31
N ARG A 76 -3.94 64.27 1.20
CA ARG A 76 -3.11 64.58 0.02
C ARG A 76 -1.73 63.92 0.15
N TYR A 77 -1.38 63.07 -0.81
CA TYR A 77 -0.07 62.46 -0.91
C TYR A 77 0.74 63.07 -2.07
N LEU A 78 1.98 63.43 -1.81
CA LEU A 78 2.98 63.68 -2.84
C LEU A 78 3.64 62.34 -3.21
N LEU A 79 3.49 61.94 -4.47
CA LEU A 79 4.16 60.77 -5.02
C LEU A 79 5.48 61.20 -5.67
N VAL A 80 6.60 60.61 -5.25
CA VAL A 80 7.92 60.90 -5.82
C VAL A 80 8.57 59.62 -6.33
N LEU A 81 8.80 59.55 -7.64
CA LEU A 81 9.62 58.51 -8.26
C LEU A 81 11.09 58.90 -8.18
N VAL A 82 11.93 57.98 -7.72
CA VAL A 82 13.36 58.21 -7.57
C VAL A 82 14.16 57.09 -8.22
N PHE A 83 15.11 57.44 -9.09
CA PHE A 83 16.11 56.50 -9.60
C PHE A 83 17.41 56.57 -8.79
N LEU A 84 18.07 55.44 -8.59
CA LEU A 84 19.29 55.30 -7.79
C LEU A 84 20.43 54.72 -8.63
N ARG A 85 21.66 55.22 -8.44
CA ARG A 85 22.87 54.84 -9.21
C ARG A 85 23.74 53.78 -8.51
N GLY A 86 23.38 53.39 -7.28
CA GLY A 86 24.19 52.52 -6.42
C GLY A 86 24.42 53.12 -5.03
N ALA A 87 25.02 52.36 -4.12
CA ALA A 87 25.01 52.69 -2.69
C ALA A 87 25.91 53.87 -2.30
N THR A 88 26.93 54.17 -3.09
CA THR A 88 27.98 55.17 -2.79
C THR A 88 27.83 56.47 -3.59
N ASN A 89 26.96 56.49 -4.60
CA ASN A 89 26.82 57.61 -5.53
C ASN A 89 25.44 58.29 -5.38
N PRO A 90 25.38 59.54 -4.90
CA PRO A 90 24.13 60.27 -4.82
C PRO A 90 23.46 60.40 -6.20
N PRO A 91 22.16 60.13 -6.32
CA PRO A 91 21.47 60.32 -7.59
C PRO A 91 21.47 61.81 -8.00
N PRO A 92 21.56 62.11 -9.31
CA PRO A 92 21.35 63.45 -9.85
C PRO A 92 19.99 64.05 -9.44
N LYS A 93 19.90 65.38 -9.33
CA LYS A 93 18.63 66.05 -8.95
C LYS A 93 17.51 65.85 -9.98
N ASN A 94 17.84 65.64 -11.25
CA ASN A 94 16.89 65.37 -12.33
C ASN A 94 16.43 63.89 -12.40
N TRP A 95 16.79 63.06 -11.41
CA TRP A 95 16.31 61.68 -11.27
C TRP A 95 15.15 61.55 -10.28
N PHE A 96 14.61 62.68 -9.84
CA PHE A 96 13.46 62.80 -8.95
C PHE A 96 12.31 63.41 -9.74
N TYR A 97 11.14 62.78 -9.67
CA TYR A 97 9.95 63.19 -10.41
C TYR A 97 8.76 63.18 -9.45
N GLU A 98 8.02 64.28 -9.38
CA GLU A 98 6.90 64.43 -8.47
C GLU A 98 5.55 64.41 -9.18
N ALA A 99 4.56 63.78 -8.54
CA ALA A 99 3.16 63.82 -8.91
C ALA A 99 2.32 64.28 -7.73
N GLU A 100 1.48 65.27 -7.98
CA GLU A 100 0.48 65.77 -7.05
C GLU A 100 -0.77 64.88 -7.18
N THR A 101 -0.97 63.93 -6.27
CA THR A 101 -2.06 62.91 -6.40
C THR A 101 -3.47 63.51 -6.45
N TRP A 102 -3.65 64.71 -5.90
CA TRP A 102 -4.93 65.45 -5.90
C TRP A 102 -5.16 66.33 -7.13
N ASN A 103 -4.16 66.48 -8.01
CA ASN A 103 -4.24 67.34 -9.19
C ASN A 103 -4.31 66.49 -10.46
N PRO A 104 -5.47 66.37 -11.13
CA PRO A 104 -5.64 65.45 -12.27
C PRO A 104 -4.62 65.65 -13.41
N LYS A 105 -4.13 66.88 -13.62
CA LYS A 105 -3.14 67.19 -14.67
C LYS A 105 -1.70 66.80 -14.30
N LYS A 106 -1.44 66.58 -13.00
CA LYS A 106 -0.12 66.27 -12.44
C LYS A 106 -0.09 64.98 -11.60
N ALA A 107 -1.18 64.21 -11.58
CA ALA A 107 -1.31 63.01 -10.77
C ALA A 107 -0.58 61.79 -11.35
N THR A 108 -0.16 61.87 -12.63
CA THR A 108 0.50 60.78 -13.34
C THR A 108 1.92 61.18 -13.73
N LEU A 109 2.89 60.34 -13.37
CA LEU A 109 4.28 60.43 -13.79
C LEU A 109 4.48 59.68 -15.10
N ARG A 110 5.01 60.36 -16.12
CA ARG A 110 5.46 59.74 -17.38
C ARG A 110 6.95 59.99 -17.53
N VAL A 111 7.74 58.96 -17.26
CA VAL A 111 9.18 59.10 -17.07
C VAL A 111 9.95 58.01 -17.81
N LYS A 112 11.02 58.40 -18.50
CA LYS A 112 11.96 57.47 -19.13
C LYS A 112 13.01 57.02 -18.11
N VAL A 113 13.27 55.72 -18.01
CA VAL A 113 14.34 55.19 -17.16
C VAL A 113 15.70 55.75 -17.62
N PRO A 114 16.42 56.51 -16.77
CA PRO A 114 17.64 57.18 -17.18
C PRO A 114 18.83 56.23 -17.28
N GLU A 115 19.83 56.62 -18.07
CA GLU A 115 21.07 55.86 -18.22
C GLU A 115 21.86 55.80 -16.91
N GLY A 116 22.37 54.60 -16.57
CA GLY A 116 23.13 54.36 -15.35
C GLY A 116 22.29 54.19 -14.07
N ALA A 117 20.95 54.23 -14.16
CA ALA A 117 20.10 53.86 -13.04
C ALA A 117 20.12 52.33 -12.83
N GLN A 118 20.16 51.92 -11.56
CA GLN A 118 20.24 50.52 -11.15
C GLN A 118 19.03 50.08 -10.31
N GLN A 119 18.40 51.00 -9.59
CA GLN A 119 17.21 50.75 -8.76
C GLN A 119 16.23 51.92 -8.91
N ALA A 120 14.95 51.65 -8.62
CA ALA A 120 13.93 52.67 -8.53
C ALA A 120 13.06 52.46 -7.28
N ILE A 121 12.62 53.57 -6.68
CA ILE A 121 11.68 53.55 -5.55
C ILE A 121 10.59 54.60 -5.77
N ALA A 122 9.40 54.32 -5.23
CA ALA A 122 8.33 55.28 -5.11
C ALA A 122 8.20 55.71 -3.65
N LEU A 123 8.23 57.03 -3.41
CA LEU A 123 7.99 57.62 -2.10
C LEU A 123 6.59 58.22 -2.09
N MET A 124 5.79 57.88 -1.08
CA MET A 124 4.53 58.58 -0.81
C MET A 124 4.62 59.33 0.51
N ALA A 125 4.62 60.65 0.44
CA ALA A 125 4.69 61.52 1.60
C ALA A 125 3.41 62.35 1.73
N PRO A 126 2.87 62.56 2.95
CA PRO A 126 1.82 63.56 3.16
C PRO A 126 2.27 64.95 2.68
N GLU A 127 1.36 65.70 2.05
CA GLU A 127 1.59 67.05 1.55
C GLU A 127 1.78 68.05 2.72
N THR A 128 2.77 68.94 2.61
CA THR A 128 3.20 69.85 3.70
C THR A 128 3.68 71.23 3.24
N GLY A 129 3.59 71.56 1.95
CA GLY A 129 4.20 72.80 1.41
C GLY A 129 5.72 72.85 1.56
N GLY A 130 6.47 72.00 0.83
CA GLY A 130 7.94 71.96 0.85
C GLY A 130 8.57 70.55 0.94
N GLY A 131 7.75 69.52 1.05
CA GLY A 131 8.18 68.13 1.23
C GLY A 131 9.12 67.58 0.15
N TYR A 132 8.95 67.96 -1.12
CA TYR A 132 9.76 67.45 -2.23
C TYR A 132 11.28 67.64 -2.02
N ASN A 133 11.71 68.87 -1.70
CA ASN A 133 13.13 69.17 -1.50
C ASN A 133 13.72 68.42 -0.29
N ALA A 134 12.91 68.20 0.76
CA ALA A 134 13.31 67.42 1.92
C ALA A 134 13.56 65.94 1.55
N LEU A 135 12.69 65.35 0.72
CA LEU A 135 12.86 63.99 0.19
C LEU A 135 14.10 63.87 -0.69
N VAL A 136 14.31 64.82 -1.62
CA VAL A 136 15.50 64.86 -2.48
C VAL A 136 16.78 64.92 -1.64
N LYS A 137 16.81 65.78 -0.60
CA LYS A 137 17.97 65.91 0.29
C LYS A 137 18.22 64.63 1.10
N ALA A 138 17.16 63.99 1.60
CA ALA A 138 17.28 62.76 2.39
C ALA A 138 17.86 61.59 1.57
N VAL A 139 17.33 61.35 0.36
CA VAL A 139 17.83 60.27 -0.50
C VAL A 139 19.26 60.54 -0.97
N ARG A 140 19.56 61.77 -1.41
CA ARG A 140 20.92 62.13 -1.87
C ARG A 140 21.95 62.14 -0.73
N GLY A 141 21.54 62.42 0.50
CA GLY A 141 22.42 62.45 1.66
C GLY A 141 22.94 61.06 2.06
N ARG A 142 22.14 60.00 1.82
CA ARG A 142 22.49 58.61 2.17
C ARG A 142 21.89 57.60 1.17
N PRO A 143 22.35 57.60 -0.09
CA PRO A 143 21.76 56.76 -1.15
C PRO A 143 21.84 55.26 -0.85
N GLY A 144 22.89 54.79 -0.16
CA GLY A 144 23.07 53.37 0.19
C GLY A 144 21.94 52.76 1.01
N VAL A 145 21.28 53.54 1.87
CA VAL A 145 20.14 53.05 2.65
C VAL A 145 18.93 52.80 1.76
N PHE A 146 18.67 53.70 0.83
CA PHE A 146 17.55 53.55 -0.11
C PHE A 146 17.81 52.47 -1.16
N VAL A 147 19.07 52.27 -1.57
CA VAL A 147 19.45 51.15 -2.46
C VAL A 147 19.23 49.81 -1.77
N ARG A 148 19.73 49.66 -0.53
CA ARG A 148 19.48 48.46 0.27
C ARG A 148 17.99 48.24 0.49
N ALA A 149 17.25 49.30 0.83
CA ALA A 149 15.81 49.22 1.00
C ALA A 149 15.08 48.79 -0.27
N ALA A 150 15.44 49.33 -1.44
CA ALA A 150 14.86 48.91 -2.71
C ALA A 150 15.04 47.41 -2.96
N GLN A 151 16.25 46.89 -2.75
CA GLN A 151 16.58 45.49 -2.99
C GLN A 151 15.90 44.54 -1.98
N ASP A 152 16.07 44.81 -0.69
CA ASP A 152 15.56 43.96 0.38
C ASP A 152 14.01 43.99 0.42
N LEU A 153 13.38 45.15 0.24
CA LEU A 153 11.92 45.26 0.16
C LEU A 153 11.36 44.61 -1.11
N TYR A 154 12.06 44.69 -2.25
CA TYR A 154 11.60 44.03 -3.47
C TYR A 154 11.59 42.51 -3.31
N GLN A 155 12.66 41.92 -2.78
CA GLN A 155 12.70 40.48 -2.50
C GLN A 155 11.60 40.06 -1.50
N ALA A 156 11.44 40.82 -0.41
CA ALA A 156 10.38 40.56 0.55
C ALA A 156 8.97 40.71 -0.05
N SER A 157 8.79 41.57 -1.05
CA SER A 157 7.51 41.71 -1.76
C SER A 157 7.19 40.49 -2.62
N LEU A 158 8.20 39.86 -3.24
CA LEU A 158 8.04 38.59 -3.98
C LEU A 158 7.70 37.43 -3.04
N ASP A 159 8.38 37.37 -1.90
CA ASP A 159 8.10 36.40 -0.85
C ASP A 159 6.68 36.57 -0.29
N ARG A 160 6.23 37.82 -0.16
CA ARG A 160 4.86 38.13 0.26
C ARG A 160 3.84 37.72 -0.80
N ALA A 161 4.13 37.90 -2.08
CA ALA A 161 3.26 37.43 -3.17
C ALA A 161 3.06 35.89 -3.12
N ARG A 162 4.13 35.13 -2.83
CA ARG A 162 4.06 33.66 -2.64
C ARG A 162 3.14 33.30 -1.49
N LEU A 163 3.32 33.96 -0.34
CA LEU A 163 2.52 33.76 0.84
C LEU A 163 1.03 34.10 0.61
N GLU A 164 0.74 35.23 -0.04
CA GLU A 164 -0.63 35.60 -0.38
C GLU A 164 -1.28 34.59 -1.33
N THR A 165 -0.55 34.09 -2.33
CA THR A 165 -1.04 33.06 -3.25
C THR A 165 -1.44 31.80 -2.51
N PHE A 166 -0.65 31.37 -1.52
CA PHE A 166 -0.96 30.22 -0.68
C PHE A 166 -2.21 30.45 0.18
N VAL A 167 -2.25 31.54 0.93
CA VAL A 167 -3.36 31.86 1.84
C VAL A 167 -4.67 31.99 1.06
N ASN A 168 -4.65 32.67 -0.10
CA ASN A 168 -5.83 32.84 -0.94
C ASN A 168 -6.29 31.51 -1.55
N GLY A 169 -5.36 30.64 -1.97
CA GLY A 169 -5.69 29.31 -2.48
C GLY A 169 -6.32 28.40 -1.41
N VAL A 170 -5.76 28.41 -0.19
CA VAL A 170 -6.33 27.67 0.95
C VAL A 170 -7.74 28.16 1.26
N ALA A 171 -7.95 29.47 1.34
CA ALA A 171 -9.26 30.07 1.60
C ALA A 171 -10.28 29.71 0.51
N ARG A 172 -9.89 29.77 -0.77
CA ARG A 172 -10.76 29.42 -1.90
C ARG A 172 -11.18 27.95 -1.89
N VAL A 173 -10.27 27.02 -1.57
CA VAL A 173 -10.60 25.59 -1.50
C VAL A 173 -11.43 25.25 -0.26
N GLU A 174 -11.19 25.91 0.88
CA GLU A 174 -12.04 25.78 2.06
C GLU A 174 -13.50 26.16 1.74
N GLU A 175 -13.70 27.25 0.99
CA GLU A 175 -15.03 27.72 0.59
C GLU A 175 -15.69 26.83 -0.47
N SER A 176 -14.94 26.38 -1.48
CA SER A 176 -15.51 25.71 -2.67
C SER A 176 -15.49 24.18 -2.63
N ALA A 177 -14.48 23.56 -2.01
CA ALA A 177 -14.23 22.12 -2.04
C ALA A 177 -13.42 21.67 -0.80
N PRO A 178 -13.98 21.77 0.42
CA PRO A 178 -13.25 21.52 1.66
C PRO A 178 -12.70 20.08 1.76
N GLU A 179 -13.30 19.11 1.07
CA GLU A 179 -12.79 17.74 0.97
C GLU A 179 -11.45 17.63 0.23
N ARG A 180 -11.10 18.64 -0.58
CA ARG A 180 -9.83 18.73 -1.33
C ARG A 180 -8.77 19.59 -0.64
N LEU A 181 -9.02 20.08 0.57
CA LEU A 181 -8.11 21.01 1.28
C LEU A 181 -6.70 20.43 1.45
N VAL A 182 -6.57 19.17 1.85
CA VAL A 182 -5.27 18.49 2.05
C VAL A 182 -4.46 18.38 0.74
N PRO A 183 -4.97 17.75 -0.34
CA PRO A 183 -4.21 17.63 -1.57
C PRO A 183 -3.89 18.99 -2.20
N VAL A 184 -4.81 19.98 -2.14
CA VAL A 184 -4.54 21.30 -2.72
C VAL A 184 -3.55 22.12 -1.89
N SER A 185 -3.68 22.14 -0.56
CA SER A 185 -2.68 22.83 0.29
C SER A 185 -1.28 22.23 0.15
N THR A 186 -1.17 20.91 -0.03
CA THR A 186 0.10 20.24 -0.34
C THR A 186 0.66 20.66 -1.69
N ALA A 187 -0.18 20.71 -2.74
CA ALA A 187 0.22 21.17 -4.06
C ALA A 187 0.63 22.65 -4.08
N LEU A 188 -0.12 23.52 -3.39
CA LEU A 188 0.19 24.94 -3.20
C LEU A 188 1.54 25.12 -2.49
N ALA A 189 1.76 24.37 -1.41
CA ALA A 189 3.01 24.45 -0.66
C ALA A 189 4.22 24.02 -1.49
N GLY A 190 4.11 22.91 -2.23
CA GLY A 190 5.16 22.44 -3.12
C GLY A 190 5.47 23.44 -4.24
N SER A 191 4.44 23.95 -4.93
CA SER A 191 4.61 24.89 -6.04
C SER A 191 5.15 26.25 -5.59
N LEU A 192 4.76 26.74 -4.40
CA LEU A 192 5.17 28.04 -3.85
C LEU A 192 6.42 27.97 -2.97
N GLY A 193 6.98 26.77 -2.74
CA GLY A 193 8.15 26.56 -1.88
C GLY A 193 7.91 26.93 -0.42
N ILE A 194 6.74 26.60 0.12
CA ILE A 194 6.31 26.91 1.49
C ILE A 194 6.37 25.64 2.34
N LYS A 195 6.98 25.71 3.52
CA LYS A 195 6.97 24.59 4.46
C LYS A 195 5.61 24.51 5.19
N LEU A 196 4.88 23.42 4.99
CA LEU A 196 3.65 23.13 5.75
C LEU A 196 3.94 22.63 7.16
N ASN A 197 3.06 22.99 8.09
CA ASN A 197 2.97 22.31 9.37
C ASN A 197 2.09 21.06 9.22
N ALA A 198 2.71 19.88 9.25
CA ALA A 198 2.02 18.59 9.12
C ALA A 198 0.96 18.38 10.22
N ASP A 199 1.16 18.94 11.42
CA ASP A 199 0.20 18.85 12.52
C ASP A 199 -1.12 19.56 12.20
N CYS A 200 -1.10 20.59 11.34
CA CYS A 200 -2.32 21.25 10.88
C CYS A 200 -3.17 20.34 9.99
N LEU A 201 -2.55 19.47 9.18
CA LEU A 201 -3.27 18.53 8.31
C LEU A 201 -3.97 17.42 9.12
N ALA A 202 -3.51 17.15 10.34
CA ALA A 202 -4.09 16.15 11.25
C ALA A 202 -5.27 16.70 12.08
N ARG A 203 -5.57 18.01 12.04
CA ARG A 203 -6.68 18.61 12.79
C ARG A 203 -8.04 18.28 12.19
N SER A 204 -9.11 18.54 12.94
CA SER A 204 -10.47 18.47 12.41
C SER A 204 -10.67 19.49 11.28
N ARG A 205 -11.43 19.12 10.23
CA ARG A 205 -11.58 19.91 8.99
C ARG A 205 -11.90 21.39 9.24
N ALA A 206 -12.75 21.69 10.23
CA ALA A 206 -13.12 23.05 10.61
C ALA A 206 -11.97 23.92 11.17
N LEU A 207 -10.84 23.32 11.57
CA LEU A 207 -9.68 24.01 12.14
C LEU A 207 -8.43 23.90 11.24
N GLN A 208 -8.50 23.17 10.13
CA GLN A 208 -7.35 22.90 9.27
C GLN A 208 -6.88 24.16 8.55
N ALA A 209 -7.78 24.86 7.86
CA ALA A 209 -7.43 26.07 7.11
C ALA A 209 -6.97 27.21 8.02
N SER A 210 -7.66 27.41 9.16
CA SER A 210 -7.22 28.37 10.16
C SER A 210 -5.84 28.03 10.69
N CYS A 211 -5.53 26.77 11.01
CA CYS A 211 -4.19 26.34 11.46
C CYS A 211 -3.11 26.55 10.39
N LEU A 212 -3.40 26.15 9.14
CA LEU A 212 -2.47 26.27 8.00
C LEU A 212 -2.12 27.73 7.70
N THR A 213 -3.01 28.66 8.03
CA THR A 213 -2.84 30.10 7.77
C THR A 213 -2.61 30.93 9.02
N GLN A 214 -2.57 30.34 10.22
CA GLN A 214 -2.45 31.07 11.49
C GLN A 214 -1.08 31.76 11.63
N ASN A 215 -0.02 31.09 11.18
CA ASN A 215 1.36 31.59 11.26
C ASN A 215 1.88 32.09 9.92
N ARG A 216 1.17 33.07 9.33
CA ARG A 216 1.54 33.67 8.04
C ARG A 216 2.98 34.18 8.03
N ASP A 217 3.37 34.83 9.11
CA ASP A 217 4.67 35.47 9.22
C ASP A 217 5.79 34.45 9.51
N GLY A 218 5.51 33.34 10.21
CA GLY A 218 6.48 32.26 10.52
C GLY A 218 6.62 31.17 9.46
N MET A 219 5.89 31.27 8.33
CA MET A 219 6.02 30.31 7.23
C MET A 219 7.40 30.45 6.58
N VAL A 220 8.22 29.40 6.75
CA VAL A 220 9.56 29.32 6.17
C VAL A 220 9.44 29.11 4.67
N LEU A 221 9.90 30.09 3.90
CA LEU A 221 10.01 30.03 2.45
C LEU A 221 11.35 29.38 2.10
N GLN A 222 11.32 28.26 1.40
CA GLN A 222 12.53 27.69 0.81
C GLN A 222 12.80 28.43 -0.50
N THR A 223 13.99 29.01 -0.63
CA THR A 223 14.51 29.57 -1.89
C THR A 223 15.51 28.60 -2.49
N GLY A 224 15.10 27.89 -3.54
CA GLY A 224 15.94 26.94 -4.29
C GLY A 224 16.92 27.57 -5.29
N GLY A 225 17.09 28.90 -5.31
CA GLY A 225 17.87 29.60 -6.33
C GLY A 225 19.03 30.44 -5.77
N GLY A 226 20.26 29.99 -5.97
CA GLY A 226 21.47 30.84 -5.94
C GLY A 226 22.49 30.59 -4.83
N ALA A 227 22.11 29.97 -3.71
CA ALA A 227 23.05 29.65 -2.62
C ALA A 227 23.30 28.13 -2.44
N ALA A 228 22.45 27.27 -3.02
CA ALA A 228 22.53 25.83 -2.78
C ALA A 228 23.77 25.14 -3.43
N SER A 229 24.34 25.69 -4.52
CA SER A 229 25.51 25.06 -5.17
C SER A 229 26.85 25.33 -4.48
N MET A 230 26.87 26.14 -3.43
CA MET A 230 28.05 26.31 -2.55
C MET A 230 27.80 25.78 -1.13
N ILE A 231 26.56 25.36 -0.83
CA ILE A 231 26.16 24.81 0.47
C ILE A 231 26.28 23.28 0.48
N ASP A 232 26.08 22.59 -0.65
CA ASP A 232 26.33 21.13 -0.73
C ASP A 232 27.81 20.75 -0.87
N VAL A 233 28.69 21.70 -1.21
CA VAL A 233 30.15 21.47 -1.33
C VAL A 233 30.90 21.84 -0.05
N ILE A 234 30.29 22.60 0.86
CA ILE A 234 30.81 22.84 2.21
C ILE A 234 29.97 22.04 3.20
N GLY A 235 30.15 20.73 3.18
CA GLY A 235 29.65 19.86 4.24
C GLY A 235 30.18 20.32 5.60
N GLY A 236 29.30 20.84 6.46
CA GLY A 236 29.69 21.23 7.82
C GLY A 236 28.67 22.09 8.57
N THR A 237 27.81 21.41 9.35
CA THR A 237 27.30 21.73 10.72
C THR A 237 26.78 23.13 11.09
N THR A 238 26.90 24.18 10.28
CA THR A 238 26.58 25.57 10.69
C THR A 238 25.10 25.93 10.52
N THR A 239 24.43 25.40 9.49
CA THR A 239 22.98 25.54 9.33
C THR A 239 22.21 24.74 10.38
N GLN A 240 22.64 23.50 10.65
CA GLN A 240 22.07 22.66 11.72
C GLN A 240 22.19 23.33 13.10
N PHE A 241 23.28 24.06 13.35
CA PHE A 241 23.51 24.78 14.61
C PHE A 241 22.65 26.06 14.73
N ALA A 242 22.44 26.79 13.63
CA ALA A 242 21.51 27.92 13.61
C ALA A 242 20.05 27.44 13.82
N TYR A 243 19.67 26.30 13.24
CA TYR A 243 18.36 25.68 13.44
C TYR A 243 18.19 25.06 14.84
N SER A 244 19.25 24.52 15.46
CA SER A 244 19.18 23.94 16.81
C SER A 244 19.21 25.00 17.92
N LEU A 245 19.94 26.11 17.74
CA LEU A 245 19.88 27.27 18.63
C LEU A 245 18.53 27.99 18.56
N ALA A 246 17.89 28.03 17.39
CA ALA A 246 16.53 28.55 17.24
C ALA A 246 15.45 27.67 17.90
N ALA A 247 15.79 26.43 18.26
CA ALA A 247 14.88 25.48 18.91
C ALA A 247 15.01 25.45 20.45
N THR A 248 15.93 26.20 21.06
CA THR A 248 16.09 26.26 22.52
C THR A 248 15.27 27.38 23.16
N LYS A 249 14.87 27.18 24.42
CA LYS A 249 14.09 28.15 25.20
C LYS A 249 14.83 29.47 25.42
N GLU A 250 16.16 29.44 25.50
CA GLU A 250 17.03 30.63 25.64
C GLU A 250 17.30 31.32 24.30
N GLY A 251 17.14 30.62 23.16
CA GLY A 251 17.21 31.16 21.80
C GLY A 251 15.88 31.72 21.26
N GLY A 252 14.82 31.70 22.08
CA GLY A 252 13.47 32.10 21.71
C GLY A 252 12.69 30.92 21.14
N ALA A 253 11.97 30.20 22.00
CA ALA A 253 10.91 29.29 21.58
C ALA A 253 9.80 30.11 20.90
N GLY A 254 9.93 30.31 19.59
CA GLY A 254 9.01 31.13 18.81
C GLY A 254 9.52 31.32 17.38
N GLU A 255 9.01 30.47 16.48
CA GLU A 255 8.60 30.84 15.12
C GLU A 255 9.35 32.01 14.50
N PHE A 256 10.47 31.69 13.82
CA PHE A 256 11.25 32.68 13.09
C PHE A 256 10.46 33.18 11.88
N SER A 257 10.01 34.44 11.93
CA SER A 257 9.46 35.13 10.76
C SER A 257 10.57 35.92 10.03
N PRO A 258 10.83 35.65 8.73
CA PRO A 258 11.75 36.47 7.95
C PRO A 258 11.30 37.94 7.86
N TYR A 259 9.98 38.20 7.91
CA TYR A 259 9.43 39.56 7.86
C TYR A 259 9.64 40.36 9.15
N ILE A 260 9.63 39.71 10.32
CA ILE A 260 9.90 40.36 11.62
C ILE A 260 11.34 40.86 11.70
N SER A 261 12.30 40.04 11.25
CA SER A 261 13.72 40.43 11.18
C SER A 261 13.90 41.60 10.20
N LEU A 262 13.26 41.53 9.04
CA LEU A 262 13.28 42.60 8.05
C LEU A 262 12.71 43.93 8.58
N ALA A 263 11.56 43.89 9.24
CA ALA A 263 10.93 45.07 9.83
C ALA A 263 11.82 45.71 10.91
N ARG A 264 12.46 44.90 11.77
CA ARG A 264 13.41 45.38 12.78
C ARG A 264 14.68 45.98 12.17
N ASP A 265 15.22 45.34 11.15
CA ASP A 265 16.38 45.85 10.42
C ASP A 265 16.07 47.19 9.76
N PHE A 266 14.88 47.34 9.15
CA PHE A 266 14.45 48.62 8.61
C PHE A 266 14.12 49.66 9.66
N ALA A 267 13.55 49.29 10.80
CA ALA A 267 13.36 50.22 11.92
C ALA A 267 14.71 50.78 12.41
N ARG A 268 15.76 49.95 12.41
CA ARG A 268 17.14 50.41 12.68
C ARG A 268 17.70 51.25 11.54
N LEU A 269 17.55 50.79 10.29
CA LEU A 269 18.10 51.43 9.09
C LEU A 269 17.49 52.83 8.85
N PHE A 270 16.17 52.94 8.94
CA PHE A 270 15.42 54.19 8.80
C PHE A 270 15.28 54.98 10.10
N GLY A 271 15.49 54.36 11.26
CA GLY A 271 15.55 55.07 12.55
C GLY A 271 16.59 56.19 12.57
N VAL A 272 17.68 56.02 11.82
CA VAL A 272 18.73 57.04 11.63
C VAL A 272 18.30 58.18 10.68
N PHE A 273 17.10 58.13 10.08
CA PHE A 273 16.55 59.12 9.14
C PHE A 273 15.37 59.91 9.71
N ARG A 274 15.04 59.71 10.99
CA ARG A 274 13.99 60.48 11.65
C ARG A 274 14.44 61.95 11.73
N SER A 275 13.74 62.81 10.98
CA SER A 275 13.84 64.26 11.15
C SER A 275 12.67 64.77 12.00
N ALA A 276 12.64 66.07 12.29
CA ALA A 276 11.49 66.69 12.92
C ALA A 276 10.22 66.59 12.06
N ASP A 277 10.38 66.53 10.73
CA ASP A 277 9.27 66.58 9.78
C ASP A 277 8.87 65.23 9.22
N TYR A 278 9.82 64.30 9.05
CA TYR A 278 9.59 63.02 8.37
C TYR A 278 10.22 61.82 9.09
N GLN A 279 9.50 60.70 9.03
CA GLN A 279 9.99 59.36 9.32
C GLN A 279 9.73 58.47 8.11
N TYR A 280 10.67 57.59 7.76
CA TYR A 280 10.54 56.70 6.60
C TYR A 280 10.00 55.35 7.07
N ALA A 281 8.89 54.94 6.47
CA ALA A 281 8.23 53.68 6.75
C ALA A 281 8.40 52.74 5.54
N PRO A 282 8.99 51.54 5.71
CA PRO A 282 9.06 50.57 4.63
C PRO A 282 7.67 50.10 4.22
N ALA A 283 7.48 49.86 2.93
CA ALA A 283 6.27 49.23 2.39
C ALA A 283 6.68 48.07 1.46
N LEU A 284 6.06 46.90 1.64
CA LEU A 284 6.11 45.85 0.62
C LEU A 284 5.17 46.24 -0.52
N ALA A 285 5.57 45.98 -1.76
CA ALA A 285 4.80 46.32 -2.95
C ALA A 285 4.47 45.04 -3.74
N VAL A 286 3.32 44.44 -3.44
CA VAL A 286 2.86 43.21 -4.10
C VAL A 286 2.18 43.59 -5.42
N GLY A 287 2.79 43.18 -6.53
CA GLY A 287 2.30 43.48 -7.87
C GLY A 287 1.36 42.40 -8.39
N GLN A 288 0.19 42.81 -8.87
CA GLN A 288 -0.74 41.96 -9.60
C GLN A 288 -1.46 42.78 -10.66
N ASN A 289 -1.46 42.33 -11.91
CA ASN A 289 -1.95 43.13 -13.04
C ASN A 289 -1.35 44.55 -13.01
N GLU A 290 -2.17 45.60 -13.14
CA GLU A 290 -1.72 46.99 -13.18
C GLU A 290 -1.42 47.59 -11.80
N ARG A 291 -1.76 46.90 -10.71
CA ARG A 291 -1.71 47.42 -9.34
C ARG A 291 -0.52 46.89 -8.56
N LEU A 292 0.16 47.80 -7.86
CA LEU A 292 1.07 47.54 -6.77
C LEU A 292 0.35 47.85 -5.46
N ARG A 293 -0.06 46.80 -4.74
CA ARG A 293 -0.66 46.93 -3.41
C ARG A 293 0.45 47.12 -2.39
N LEU A 294 0.39 48.20 -1.62
CA LEU A 294 1.34 48.43 -0.56
C LEU A 294 0.88 47.79 0.75
N GLN A 295 1.78 47.07 1.40
CA GLN A 295 1.59 46.55 2.75
C GLN A 295 2.57 47.21 3.69
N LEU A 296 2.05 47.71 4.82
CA LEU A 296 2.78 48.51 5.78
C LEU A 296 2.99 47.70 7.06
N ASN A 297 4.10 47.96 7.74
CA ASN A 297 4.38 47.41 9.07
C ASN A 297 4.00 48.37 10.20
N THR A 298 3.69 49.63 9.89
CA THR A 298 3.35 50.64 10.88
C THR A 298 2.30 51.58 10.30
N PRO A 299 1.29 52.02 11.09
CA PRO A 299 0.30 52.98 10.61
C PRO A 299 0.97 54.29 10.16
N PRO A 300 0.54 54.87 9.02
CA PRO A 300 1.10 56.13 8.56
C PRO A 300 0.70 57.29 9.49
N SER A 301 1.67 58.13 9.86
CA SER A 301 1.43 59.37 10.61
C SER A 301 1.28 60.55 9.65
N PHE A 302 0.24 61.36 9.84
CA PHE A 302 0.08 62.67 9.20
C PHE A 302 0.54 63.83 10.10
N GLN A 303 0.92 63.53 11.34
CA GLN A 303 1.53 64.47 12.28
C GLN A 303 3.05 64.34 12.25
N ASN A 304 3.77 65.39 12.63
CA ASN A 304 5.22 65.38 12.66
C ASN A 304 5.74 64.41 13.75
N PRO A 305 6.70 63.51 13.43
CA PRO A 305 7.26 63.27 12.10
C PRO A 305 6.29 62.48 11.21
N LYS A 306 6.01 63.00 10.02
CA LYS A 306 5.08 62.43 9.04
C LYS A 306 5.67 61.17 8.41
N SER A 307 4.85 60.15 8.17
CA SER A 307 5.32 58.90 7.56
C SER A 307 5.47 59.04 6.04
N VAL A 308 6.69 58.89 5.55
CA VAL A 308 7.01 58.71 4.12
C VAL A 308 7.05 57.22 3.84
N LEU A 309 6.10 56.73 3.05
CA LEU A 309 6.07 55.33 2.63
C LEU A 309 7.13 55.11 1.56
N VAL A 310 7.99 54.11 1.76
CA VAL A 310 9.06 53.73 0.82
C VAL A 310 8.67 52.42 0.15
N ALA A 311 8.25 52.49 -1.11
CA ALA A 311 7.87 51.32 -1.89
C ALA A 311 8.96 50.98 -2.93
N PRO A 312 9.42 49.72 -2.99
CA PRO A 312 10.34 49.29 -4.04
C PRO A 312 9.61 49.22 -5.39
N LEU A 313 10.33 49.56 -6.47
CA LEU A 313 9.92 49.23 -7.84
C LEU A 313 10.86 48.15 -8.39
N PRO A 314 10.51 47.48 -9.52
CA PRO A 314 11.37 46.44 -10.07
C PRO A 314 12.79 46.96 -10.33
N PRO A 315 13.82 46.14 -10.08
CA PRO A 315 15.21 46.53 -10.28
C PRO A 315 15.46 46.88 -11.75
N ILE A 316 16.47 47.72 -12.00
CA ILE A 316 16.83 48.13 -13.36
C ILE A 316 18.02 47.28 -13.81
N GLY A 317 17.80 46.44 -14.83
CA GLY A 317 18.80 45.52 -15.35
C GLY A 317 18.19 44.27 -15.98
N SER A 318 19.04 43.36 -16.41
CA SER A 318 18.61 42.03 -16.85
C SER A 318 18.15 41.21 -15.65
N SER A 319 16.94 40.63 -15.74
CA SER A 319 16.42 39.68 -14.76
C SER A 319 15.82 38.50 -15.52
N PRO A 320 16.64 37.57 -16.00
CA PRO A 320 16.13 36.35 -16.62
C PRO A 320 15.34 35.54 -15.58
N PRO A 321 14.42 34.65 -16.01
CA PRO A 321 13.78 33.72 -15.08
C PRO A 321 14.84 32.87 -14.36
N PRO A 322 14.58 32.47 -13.10
CA PRO A 322 15.41 31.46 -12.46
C PRO A 322 15.41 30.17 -13.30
N PRO A 323 16.46 29.35 -13.22
CA PRO A 323 16.55 28.12 -14.00
C PRO A 323 15.41 27.17 -13.62
N LEU A 324 14.49 26.96 -14.55
CA LEU A 324 13.31 26.11 -14.37
C LEU A 324 13.66 24.65 -14.64
N ARG A 325 13.19 23.74 -13.79
CA ARG A 325 13.41 22.30 -13.89
C ARG A 325 12.09 21.55 -13.92
N ALA A 326 12.01 20.49 -14.70
CA ALA A 326 10.87 19.57 -14.67
C ALA A 326 11.03 18.62 -13.47
N ALA A 327 9.98 18.42 -12.68
CA ALA A 327 10.02 17.50 -11.53
C ALA A 327 9.76 16.03 -11.91
N LEU A 328 9.39 15.77 -13.18
CA LEU A 328 9.11 14.44 -13.70
C LEU A 328 10.41 13.74 -14.10
N LYS A 329 10.62 12.54 -13.56
CA LYS A 329 11.71 11.64 -13.99
C LYS A 329 11.24 10.66 -15.07
N ASP A 330 10.01 10.16 -14.91
CA ASP A 330 9.41 9.17 -15.80
C ASP A 330 8.51 9.83 -16.84
N ALA A 331 8.30 9.12 -17.95
CA ALA A 331 7.42 9.57 -19.01
C ALA A 331 5.96 9.68 -18.56
N VAL A 332 5.26 10.73 -19.01
CA VAL A 332 3.82 10.92 -18.75
C VAL A 332 3.04 11.04 -20.06
N CYS A 333 1.78 10.60 -20.05
CA CYS A 333 0.95 10.65 -21.25
C CYS A 333 0.40 12.05 -21.52
N LEU A 334 0.71 12.62 -22.69
CA LEU A 334 0.17 13.90 -23.14
C LEU A 334 -1.36 13.85 -23.33
N ALA A 335 -1.88 12.72 -23.81
CA ALA A 335 -3.32 12.52 -24.01
C ALA A 335 -4.14 12.38 -22.72
N LYS A 336 -3.50 12.32 -21.54
CA LYS A 336 -4.20 12.22 -20.26
C LYS A 336 -5.03 13.49 -20.01
N PRO A 337 -6.36 13.37 -19.80
CA PRO A 337 -7.19 14.52 -19.51
C PRO A 337 -6.71 15.29 -18.27
N GLY A 338 -6.59 16.61 -18.43
CA GLY A 338 -6.14 17.49 -17.35
C GLY A 338 -4.70 17.21 -16.91
N LEU A 339 -3.80 16.81 -17.81
CA LEU A 339 -2.38 16.64 -17.50
C LEU A 339 -1.79 17.88 -16.81
N VAL A 340 -1.06 17.64 -15.72
CA VAL A 340 -0.30 18.66 -15.00
C VAL A 340 1.18 18.30 -15.08
N LEU A 341 2.00 19.26 -15.49
CA LEU A 341 3.45 19.13 -15.59
C LEU A 341 4.10 19.89 -14.42
N PRO A 342 4.59 19.19 -13.38
CA PRO A 342 5.18 19.83 -12.22
C PRO A 342 6.55 20.45 -12.55
N LEU A 343 6.82 21.60 -11.94
CA LEU A 343 8.11 22.28 -11.98
C LEU A 343 8.77 22.22 -10.60
N GLU A 344 10.08 22.08 -10.57
CA GLU A 344 10.88 22.23 -9.35
C GLU A 344 11.35 23.69 -9.21
N ASP A 345 11.40 24.19 -7.98
CA ASP A 345 11.97 25.50 -7.62
C ASP A 345 11.47 26.68 -8.46
N ALA A 346 10.19 26.65 -8.85
CA ALA A 346 9.58 27.66 -9.70
C ALA A 346 8.51 28.54 -8.99
N PRO A 347 8.67 28.96 -7.71
CA PRO A 347 7.60 29.63 -6.98
C PRO A 347 7.15 30.95 -7.61
N LEU A 348 8.06 31.67 -8.27
CA LEU A 348 7.72 32.92 -8.95
C LEU A 348 6.88 32.72 -10.21
N VAL A 349 6.96 31.55 -10.86
CA VAL A 349 6.06 31.20 -11.98
C VAL A 349 4.61 31.07 -11.51
N PHE A 350 4.41 30.66 -10.25
CA PHE A 350 3.10 30.42 -9.66
C PHE A 350 2.57 31.61 -8.82
N ALA A 351 3.46 32.44 -8.28
CA ALA A 351 3.12 33.53 -7.36
C ALA A 351 3.02 34.91 -8.04
N THR A 352 3.47 35.05 -9.29
CA THR A 352 3.53 36.33 -10.01
C THR A 352 3.05 36.17 -11.44
N ASP A 353 2.74 37.28 -12.11
CA ASP A 353 2.37 37.28 -13.53
C ASP A 353 3.61 37.39 -14.47
N TYR A 354 4.83 37.19 -13.95
CA TYR A 354 6.06 37.32 -14.74
C TYR A 354 6.13 36.31 -15.88
N ALA A 355 5.77 35.06 -15.61
CA ALA A 355 5.70 34.00 -16.60
C ALA A 355 4.40 34.11 -17.40
N ARG A 356 4.48 34.54 -18.66
CA ARG A 356 3.30 34.78 -19.51
C ARG A 356 3.45 34.13 -20.88
N ALA A 357 2.31 33.94 -21.56
CA ALA A 357 2.24 33.28 -22.87
C ALA A 357 2.99 31.94 -22.89
N LEU A 358 2.78 31.11 -21.85
CA LEU A 358 3.43 29.82 -21.71
C LEU A 358 2.86 28.83 -22.71
N THR A 359 3.74 28.20 -23.47
CA THR A 359 3.40 27.15 -24.43
C THR A 359 4.35 25.96 -24.27
N LEU A 360 3.83 24.77 -24.54
CA LEU A 360 4.61 23.55 -24.67
C LEU A 360 4.83 23.30 -26.16
N ARG A 361 6.06 23.56 -26.62
CA ARG A 361 6.47 23.31 -28.00
C ARG A 361 6.84 21.84 -28.16
N LEU A 362 6.06 21.13 -28.96
CA LEU A 362 6.21 19.72 -29.29
C LEU A 362 6.86 19.58 -30.66
N ALA A 363 8.00 18.90 -30.74
CA ALA A 363 8.53 18.36 -31.98
C ALA A 363 8.04 16.93 -32.12
N LEU A 364 7.16 16.68 -33.10
CA LEU A 364 6.63 15.36 -33.40
C LEU A 364 7.63 14.58 -34.28
N ALA A 365 7.62 13.25 -34.18
CA ALA A 365 8.52 12.40 -34.95
C ALA A 365 8.27 12.47 -36.47
N ASP A 366 7.09 12.94 -36.89
CA ASP A 366 6.74 13.17 -38.30
C ASP A 366 7.27 14.51 -38.86
N GLY A 367 8.05 15.25 -38.07
CA GLY A 367 8.65 16.53 -38.44
C GLY A 367 7.78 17.77 -38.19
N ARG A 368 6.51 17.60 -37.79
CA ARG A 368 5.64 18.74 -37.43
C ARG A 368 6.01 19.31 -36.07
N THR A 369 5.89 20.63 -35.94
CA THR A 369 5.97 21.32 -34.64
C THR A 369 4.59 21.82 -34.24
N VAL A 370 4.19 21.53 -33.00
CA VAL A 370 2.91 21.97 -32.44
C VAL A 370 3.15 22.73 -31.14
N GLU A 371 2.48 23.85 -30.94
CA GLU A 371 2.51 24.59 -29.68
C GLU A 371 1.19 24.41 -28.94
N LEU A 372 1.25 23.88 -27.73
CA LEU A 372 0.08 23.75 -26.86
C LEU A 372 0.11 24.81 -25.77
N PRO A 373 -0.97 25.56 -25.52
CA PRO A 373 -1.00 26.48 -24.39
C PRO A 373 -0.91 25.72 -23.07
N VAL A 374 -0.15 26.27 -22.12
CA VAL A 374 -0.10 25.76 -20.75
C VAL A 374 -0.36 26.90 -19.76
N THR A 375 -0.98 26.57 -18.62
CA THR A 375 -1.32 27.54 -17.57
C THR A 375 -0.65 27.13 -16.27
N ALA A 376 0.07 28.05 -15.63
CA ALA A 376 0.62 27.83 -14.30
C ALA A 376 -0.52 27.83 -13.26
N ASP A 377 -0.68 26.71 -12.57
CA ASP A 377 -1.74 26.52 -11.58
C ASP A 377 -1.12 25.95 -10.29
N ALA A 378 -0.98 26.83 -9.29
CA ALA A 378 -0.40 26.50 -8.00
C ALA A 378 -1.26 25.48 -7.22
N GLU A 379 -2.59 25.51 -7.38
CA GLU A 379 -3.51 24.60 -6.69
C GLU A 379 -3.46 23.19 -7.25
N ARG A 380 -3.15 23.08 -8.54
CA ARG A 380 -2.92 21.80 -9.20
C ARG A 380 -1.47 21.34 -9.15
N GLY A 381 -0.57 22.18 -8.64
CA GLY A 381 0.83 21.86 -8.37
C GLY A 381 1.74 21.87 -9.60
N GLY A 382 1.37 22.57 -10.68
CA GLY A 382 2.18 22.58 -11.90
C GLY A 382 1.56 23.32 -13.07
N LEU A 383 2.10 23.07 -14.26
CA LEU A 383 1.60 23.61 -15.52
C LEU A 383 0.49 22.71 -16.06
N VAL A 384 -0.73 23.24 -16.14
CA VAL A 384 -1.87 22.55 -16.75
C VAL A 384 -1.74 22.63 -18.26
N VAL A 385 -1.74 21.49 -18.94
CA VAL A 385 -1.72 21.45 -20.40
C VAL A 385 -3.13 21.67 -20.95
N GLY A 386 -3.23 22.50 -22.00
CA GLY A 386 -4.51 22.80 -22.66
C GLY A 386 -5.19 21.55 -23.27
N PRO A 387 -6.52 21.60 -23.47
CA PRO A 387 -7.35 20.45 -23.89
C PRO A 387 -7.13 20.01 -25.35
N ASP A 388 -6.33 20.74 -26.12
CA ASP A 388 -5.96 20.33 -27.47
C ASP A 388 -4.89 19.21 -27.48
N ALA A 389 -4.25 18.95 -26.33
CA ALA A 389 -3.29 17.86 -26.15
C ALA A 389 -3.85 16.49 -26.55
N GLN A 390 -5.12 16.24 -26.23
CA GLN A 390 -5.82 14.98 -26.50
C GLN A 390 -5.97 14.71 -28.00
N LYS A 391 -6.04 15.76 -28.84
CA LYS A 391 -6.13 15.62 -30.30
C LYS A 391 -4.83 15.05 -30.90
N LEU A 392 -3.72 15.13 -30.17
CA LEU A 392 -2.42 14.61 -30.59
C LEU A 392 -2.18 13.18 -30.10
N GLY A 393 -3.14 12.53 -29.45
CA GLY A 393 -2.92 11.32 -28.65
C GLY A 393 -2.27 10.12 -29.35
N ALA A 394 -2.31 10.07 -30.69
CA ALA A 394 -1.67 9.03 -31.51
C ALA A 394 -0.30 9.42 -32.12
N SER A 395 0.11 10.69 -32.00
CA SER A 395 1.36 11.19 -32.60
C SER A 395 2.55 10.94 -31.68
N THR A 396 3.61 10.31 -32.20
CA THR A 396 4.87 10.11 -31.48
C THR A 396 5.56 11.45 -31.20
N ILE A 397 5.86 11.71 -29.93
CA ILE A 397 6.52 12.93 -29.48
C ILE A 397 8.04 12.68 -29.46
N GLY A 398 8.80 13.51 -30.17
CA GLY A 398 10.26 13.47 -30.13
C GLY A 398 10.83 14.35 -29.02
N GLU A 399 10.36 15.60 -28.94
CA GLU A 399 10.78 16.56 -27.92
C GLU A 399 9.58 17.39 -27.45
N ALA A 400 9.52 17.69 -26.15
CA ALA A 400 8.55 18.60 -25.57
C ALA A 400 9.27 19.63 -24.69
N VAL A 401 9.25 20.91 -25.08
CA VAL A 401 9.98 21.98 -24.41
C VAL A 401 9.03 23.08 -23.98
N LEU A 402 9.14 23.54 -22.74
CA LEU A 402 8.43 24.73 -22.27
C LEU A 402 9.03 25.97 -22.92
N THR A 403 8.18 26.83 -23.48
CA THR A 403 8.54 28.14 -24.01
C THR A 403 7.60 29.19 -23.46
N GLY A 404 8.07 30.44 -23.39
CA GLY A 404 7.21 31.53 -22.96
C GLY A 404 7.94 32.85 -22.84
N ARG A 405 7.34 33.78 -22.10
CA ARG A 405 7.92 35.09 -21.81
C ARG A 405 8.04 35.31 -20.30
N TRP A 406 9.16 35.91 -19.91
CA TRP A 406 9.44 36.41 -18.57
C TRP A 406 9.39 37.94 -18.63
N GLY A 407 8.21 38.48 -18.34
CA GLY A 407 7.85 39.85 -18.69
C GLY A 407 8.03 40.13 -20.19
N PHE A 408 9.01 40.98 -20.52
CA PHE A 408 9.30 41.35 -21.91
C PHE A 408 10.15 40.30 -22.65
N ASP A 409 11.00 39.57 -21.93
CA ASP A 409 12.02 38.70 -22.52
C ASP A 409 11.45 37.31 -22.83
N SER A 410 11.85 36.71 -23.94
CA SER A 410 11.53 35.29 -24.23
C SER A 410 12.42 34.36 -23.43
N PHE A 411 11.90 33.22 -23.01
CA PHE A 411 12.71 32.16 -22.39
C PHE A 411 12.33 30.77 -22.90
N THR A 412 13.31 29.88 -22.81
CA THR A 412 13.15 28.43 -23.03
C THR A 412 13.34 27.74 -21.69
N GLY A 413 12.32 27.01 -21.24
CA GLY A 413 12.28 26.28 -19.98
C GLY A 413 12.71 24.82 -20.13
N PRO A 414 12.30 23.95 -19.19
CA PRO A 414 12.72 22.56 -19.17
C PRO A 414 12.06 21.73 -20.28
N ARG A 415 12.65 20.56 -20.52
CA ARG A 415 12.07 19.51 -21.34
C ARG A 415 11.23 18.59 -20.47
N PHE A 416 10.10 18.12 -21.00
CA PHE A 416 9.25 17.15 -20.32
C PHE A 416 9.31 15.80 -21.02
N PRO A 417 9.47 14.68 -20.29
CA PRO A 417 9.39 13.35 -20.86
C PRO A 417 7.92 13.01 -21.15
N LEU A 418 7.46 13.32 -22.36
CA LEU A 418 6.07 13.08 -22.76
C LEU A 418 5.97 11.92 -23.74
N GLN A 419 4.93 11.13 -23.59
CA GLN A 419 4.57 10.06 -24.51
C GLN A 419 3.12 10.22 -24.99
N ASN A 420 2.82 9.55 -26.09
CA ASN A 420 1.49 9.41 -26.66
C ASN A 420 1.27 7.96 -27.07
N GLY A 421 0.02 7.51 -27.01
CA GLY A 421 -0.35 6.13 -27.27
C GLY A 421 -0.55 5.88 -28.76
N ALA A 422 0.31 5.05 -29.36
CA ALA A 422 -0.03 4.37 -30.61
C ALA A 422 -0.77 3.06 -30.28
N PRO A 423 -2.08 2.94 -30.56
CA PRO A 423 -2.88 1.78 -30.12
C PRO A 423 -2.56 0.45 -30.81
N ALA A 424 -1.64 0.38 -31.78
CA ALA A 424 -1.42 -0.82 -32.59
C ALA A 424 -0.07 -1.53 -32.36
N ALA A 425 0.72 -1.14 -31.34
CA ALA A 425 2.13 -1.56 -31.24
C ALA A 425 2.46 -2.58 -30.13
N TRP A 426 1.48 -3.01 -29.33
CA TRP A 426 1.75 -3.99 -28.27
C TRP A 426 1.93 -5.40 -28.83
N GLN A 427 3.01 -6.06 -28.41
CA GLN A 427 3.32 -7.45 -28.74
C GLN A 427 3.60 -8.23 -27.46
N PRO A 428 3.03 -9.43 -27.30
CA PRO A 428 3.30 -10.25 -26.14
C PRO A 428 4.72 -10.87 -26.21
N LYS A 429 5.35 -11.01 -25.05
CA LYS A 429 6.69 -11.60 -24.88
C LYS A 429 6.65 -12.73 -23.84
N PRO A 430 7.34 -13.85 -24.09
CA PRO A 430 8.13 -14.16 -25.29
C PRO A 430 7.29 -14.39 -26.56
N ASP A 431 6.05 -14.87 -26.41
CA ASP A 431 5.10 -15.17 -27.47
C ASP A 431 3.64 -14.91 -27.02
N ASP A 432 2.66 -15.31 -27.84
CA ASP A 432 1.22 -15.16 -27.59
C ASP A 432 0.60 -16.31 -26.77
N THR A 433 1.41 -17.24 -26.24
CA THR A 433 0.92 -18.45 -25.57
C THR A 433 0.96 -18.30 -24.05
N VAL A 434 -0.14 -18.65 -23.39
CA VAL A 434 -0.28 -18.59 -21.92
C VAL A 434 -0.87 -19.87 -21.36
N VAL A 435 -0.42 -20.27 -20.16
CA VAL A 435 -0.90 -21.48 -19.49
C VAL A 435 -2.14 -21.15 -18.66
N VAL A 436 -3.25 -21.84 -18.92
CA VAL A 436 -4.49 -21.71 -18.13
C VAL A 436 -4.52 -22.71 -16.97
N GLY A 437 -5.29 -22.39 -15.92
CA GLY A 437 -5.36 -23.18 -14.67
C GLY A 437 -4.53 -22.61 -13.52
N ARG A 438 -3.75 -21.55 -13.79
CA ARG A 438 -3.04 -20.73 -12.79
C ARG A 438 -2.98 -19.28 -13.26
N ASP A 439 -2.57 -18.36 -12.41
CA ASP A 439 -2.27 -17.00 -12.87
C ASP A 439 -1.02 -17.02 -13.76
N ALA A 440 -1.05 -16.26 -14.85
CA ALA A 440 0.01 -16.26 -15.86
C ALA A 440 0.62 -14.87 -16.02
N PRO A 441 1.94 -14.69 -15.83
CA PRO A 441 2.59 -13.42 -16.15
C PRO A 441 2.59 -13.21 -17.67
N LEU A 442 2.40 -11.97 -18.09
CA LEU A 442 2.45 -11.54 -19.48
C LEU A 442 3.21 -10.22 -19.55
N THR A 443 4.26 -10.18 -20.36
CA THR A 443 4.92 -8.92 -20.72
C THR A 443 4.44 -8.47 -22.09
N LEU A 444 4.01 -7.22 -22.22
CA LEU A 444 3.67 -6.59 -23.49
C LEU A 444 4.69 -5.49 -23.79
N ARG A 445 5.20 -5.46 -25.02
CA ARG A 445 6.19 -4.47 -25.48
C ARG A 445 5.79 -3.78 -26.77
N GLY A 446 6.18 -2.52 -26.93
CA GLY A 446 6.11 -1.74 -28.18
C GLY A 446 5.12 -0.58 -28.18
N GLY A 447 4.24 -0.45 -27.18
CA GLY A 447 3.38 0.73 -27.03
C GLY A 447 3.96 1.79 -26.10
N ALA A 448 3.16 2.78 -25.68
CA ALA A 448 3.57 3.78 -24.70
C ALA A 448 3.00 3.45 -23.32
N ALA A 449 3.84 2.95 -22.41
CA ALA A 449 3.41 2.46 -21.10
C ALA A 449 2.74 3.56 -20.26
N ALA A 450 3.24 4.80 -20.33
CA ALA A 450 2.68 5.93 -19.60
C ALA A 450 1.24 6.30 -20.04
N CYS A 451 0.84 5.89 -21.25
CA CYS A 451 -0.48 6.17 -21.83
C CYS A 451 -1.50 5.05 -21.60
N VAL A 452 -1.12 3.94 -20.98
CA VAL A 452 -2.05 2.86 -20.65
C VAL A 452 -2.94 3.31 -19.50
N GLU A 453 -4.25 3.30 -19.73
CA GLU A 453 -5.28 3.61 -18.73
C GLU A 453 -5.68 2.35 -17.97
N GLN A 454 -5.91 1.25 -18.70
CA GLN A 454 -6.38 -0.01 -18.13
C GLN A 454 -5.93 -1.19 -18.99
N VAL A 455 -5.65 -2.31 -18.33
CA VAL A 455 -5.52 -3.62 -18.97
C VAL A 455 -6.65 -4.52 -18.51
N ALA A 456 -7.29 -5.22 -19.43
CA ALA A 456 -8.36 -6.17 -19.14
C ALA A 456 -8.21 -7.43 -19.98
N LEU A 457 -8.75 -8.54 -19.48
CA LEU A 457 -8.81 -9.82 -20.17
C LEU A 457 -10.27 -10.10 -20.52
N ARG A 458 -10.54 -10.31 -21.80
CA ARG A 458 -11.78 -10.87 -22.30
C ARG A 458 -11.59 -12.37 -22.52
N ASP A 459 -12.38 -13.18 -21.82
CA ASP A 459 -12.39 -14.63 -22.03
C ASP A 459 -13.27 -15.02 -23.22
N ARG A 460 -13.27 -16.31 -23.56
CA ARG A 460 -14.08 -16.87 -24.67
C ARG A 460 -15.59 -16.67 -24.50
N SER A 461 -16.09 -16.51 -23.27
CA SER A 461 -17.52 -16.22 -23.03
C SER A 461 -17.88 -14.75 -23.31
N GLY A 462 -16.87 -13.91 -23.59
CA GLY A 462 -17.02 -12.47 -23.74
C GLY A 462 -16.93 -11.72 -22.40
N THR A 463 -16.72 -12.41 -21.28
CA THR A 463 -16.61 -11.77 -19.96
C THR A 463 -15.29 -11.01 -19.88
N ILE A 464 -15.36 -9.73 -19.51
CA ILE A 464 -14.20 -8.85 -19.35
C ILE A 464 -13.85 -8.74 -17.87
N LYS A 465 -12.59 -8.97 -17.54
CA LYS A 465 -12.05 -8.85 -16.18
C LYS A 465 -10.85 -7.91 -16.16
N PRO A 466 -10.74 -6.99 -15.17
CA PRO A 466 -9.54 -6.18 -15.02
C PRO A 466 -8.33 -7.08 -14.74
N VAL A 467 -7.18 -6.65 -15.25
CA VAL A 467 -5.89 -7.34 -15.09
C VAL A 467 -4.97 -6.44 -14.28
N GLU A 468 -4.30 -6.99 -13.27
CA GLU A 468 -3.26 -6.27 -12.56
C GLU A 468 -2.05 -6.06 -13.47
N TRP A 469 -1.56 -4.83 -13.55
CA TRP A 469 -0.42 -4.49 -14.40
C TRP A 469 0.41 -3.35 -13.84
N LYS A 470 1.64 -3.23 -14.33
CA LYS A 470 2.55 -2.12 -14.05
C LYS A 470 3.38 -1.79 -15.28
N ALA A 471 3.81 -0.53 -15.42
CA ALA A 471 4.83 -0.15 -16.39
C ALA A 471 6.20 -0.69 -15.91
N SER A 472 6.86 -1.50 -16.74
CA SER A 472 8.22 -2.00 -16.47
C SER A 472 9.29 -1.20 -17.21
N ALA A 473 8.94 -0.57 -18.34
CA ALA A 473 9.78 0.36 -19.09
C ALA A 473 8.90 1.37 -19.85
N PRO A 474 9.47 2.42 -20.49
CA PRO A 474 8.69 3.38 -21.27
C PRO A 474 7.87 2.75 -22.41
N ASP A 475 8.33 1.63 -22.98
CA ASP A 475 7.69 0.87 -24.04
C ASP A 475 7.18 -0.51 -23.59
N GLU A 476 7.13 -0.79 -22.29
CA GLU A 476 6.85 -2.13 -21.76
C GLU A 476 5.92 -2.10 -20.54
N ILE A 477 4.95 -3.01 -20.53
CA ILE A 477 4.10 -3.28 -19.36
C ILE A 477 4.17 -4.75 -18.97
N SER A 478 4.14 -5.01 -17.68
CA SER A 478 4.04 -6.34 -17.09
C SER A 478 2.66 -6.52 -16.48
N ALA A 479 1.96 -7.59 -16.85
CA ALA A 479 0.60 -7.89 -16.44
C ALA A 479 0.50 -9.31 -15.85
N THR A 480 -0.40 -9.50 -14.89
CA THR A 480 -0.68 -10.82 -14.29
C THR A 480 -2.08 -11.25 -14.68
N LEU A 481 -2.19 -12.19 -15.62
CA LEU A 481 -3.46 -12.66 -16.16
C LEU A 481 -4.15 -13.62 -15.18
N PRO A 482 -5.41 -13.37 -14.78
CA PRO A 482 -6.13 -14.20 -13.83
C PRO A 482 -6.74 -15.46 -14.50
N LEU A 483 -5.91 -16.45 -14.84
CA LEU A 483 -6.29 -17.61 -15.66
C LEU A 483 -6.62 -18.88 -14.86
N GLN A 484 -6.73 -18.82 -13.52
CA GLN A 484 -7.01 -20.01 -12.69
C GLN A 484 -8.28 -20.78 -13.10
N ARG A 485 -9.34 -20.05 -13.50
CA ARG A 485 -10.62 -20.62 -13.93
C ARG A 485 -10.86 -20.47 -15.43
N ALA A 486 -9.83 -20.09 -16.19
CA ALA A 486 -9.94 -19.93 -17.64
C ALA A 486 -9.90 -21.31 -18.33
N ARG A 487 -10.71 -21.47 -19.37
CA ARG A 487 -10.66 -22.65 -20.23
C ARG A 487 -9.61 -22.47 -21.33
N PRO A 488 -9.00 -23.55 -21.84
CA PRO A 488 -8.12 -23.47 -23.02
C PRO A 488 -8.84 -22.89 -24.24
N GLY A 489 -8.08 -22.20 -25.11
CA GLY A 489 -8.57 -21.54 -26.33
C GLY A 489 -8.13 -20.09 -26.45
N ASP A 490 -8.72 -19.36 -27.39
CA ASP A 490 -8.40 -17.96 -27.64
C ASP A 490 -8.88 -17.06 -26.50
N LEU A 491 -7.99 -16.18 -26.07
CA LEU A 491 -8.22 -15.13 -25.08
C LEU A 491 -7.88 -13.78 -25.72
N THR A 492 -8.52 -12.70 -25.28
CA THR A 492 -8.20 -11.36 -25.79
C THR A 492 -7.78 -10.44 -24.66
N VAL A 493 -6.56 -9.91 -24.73
CA VAL A 493 -6.12 -8.82 -23.86
C VAL A 493 -6.52 -7.49 -24.49
N LEU A 494 -7.17 -6.65 -23.70
CA LEU A 494 -7.61 -5.31 -24.04
C LEU A 494 -6.71 -4.32 -23.32
N VAL A 495 -6.03 -3.45 -24.05
CA VAL A 495 -5.21 -2.38 -23.50
C VAL A 495 -5.87 -1.05 -23.87
N SER A 496 -6.51 -0.41 -22.90
CA SER A 496 -7.11 0.92 -23.06
C SER A 496 -6.04 2.00 -22.91
N HIS A 497 -6.09 3.02 -23.78
CA HIS A 497 -5.15 4.15 -23.75
C HIS A 497 -5.89 5.47 -23.61
N TYR A 498 -5.28 6.43 -22.91
CA TYR A 498 -5.78 7.80 -22.90
C TYR A 498 -5.80 8.39 -24.32
N GLY A 499 -6.93 8.99 -24.71
CA GLY A 499 -7.13 9.62 -26.01
C GLY A 499 -7.45 8.66 -27.17
N ALA A 500 -7.46 7.34 -26.94
CA ALA A 500 -7.93 6.37 -27.93
C ALA A 500 -9.44 6.13 -27.80
N SER A 501 -10.13 5.96 -28.95
CA SER A 501 -11.57 5.67 -28.97
C SER A 501 -11.92 4.20 -28.71
N ALA A 502 -10.95 3.29 -28.91
CA ALA A 502 -11.11 1.87 -28.68
C ALA A 502 -9.80 1.26 -28.11
N PRO A 503 -9.89 0.23 -27.25
CA PRO A 503 -8.72 -0.44 -26.72
C PRO A 503 -7.98 -1.23 -27.80
N ALA A 504 -6.65 -1.30 -27.68
CA ALA A 504 -5.85 -2.25 -28.43
C ALA A 504 -6.25 -3.68 -28.05
N GLN A 505 -6.41 -4.56 -29.04
CA GLN A 505 -6.82 -5.95 -28.81
C GLN A 505 -5.68 -6.88 -29.23
N LEU A 506 -5.23 -7.72 -28.31
CA LEU A 506 -4.22 -8.75 -28.55
C LEU A 506 -4.83 -10.12 -28.30
N THR A 507 -4.76 -11.00 -29.30
CA THR A 507 -5.19 -12.39 -29.14
C THR A 507 -4.06 -13.20 -28.51
N LEU A 508 -4.38 -13.95 -27.45
CA LEU A 508 -3.51 -14.91 -26.80
C LEU A 508 -4.08 -16.33 -26.95
N LYS A 509 -3.21 -17.34 -26.92
CA LYS A 509 -3.56 -18.75 -26.96
C LYS A 509 -3.44 -19.35 -25.56
N GLY A 510 -4.57 -19.59 -24.91
CA GLY A 510 -4.64 -20.29 -23.63
C GLY A 510 -4.48 -21.80 -23.82
N GLN A 511 -3.41 -22.38 -23.29
CA GLN A 511 -3.14 -23.81 -23.32
C GLN A 511 -3.24 -24.44 -21.93
N SER A 512 -3.73 -25.67 -21.84
CA SER A 512 -3.67 -26.43 -20.58
C SER A 512 -2.23 -26.82 -20.27
N GLU A 513 -1.85 -26.76 -18.99
CA GLU A 513 -0.58 -27.30 -18.52
C GLU A 513 -0.47 -28.80 -18.87
N ALA A 514 0.67 -29.19 -19.45
CA ALA A 514 0.92 -30.58 -19.85
C ALA A 514 1.09 -31.49 -18.63
N SER A 515 0.46 -32.67 -18.65
CA SER A 515 0.69 -33.70 -17.62
C SER A 515 2.15 -34.17 -17.64
N ARG A 516 2.78 -34.19 -16.46
CA ARG A 516 4.11 -34.76 -16.26
C ARG A 516 3.94 -36.14 -15.66
N LEU A 517 4.35 -37.17 -16.38
CA LEU A 517 4.27 -38.56 -15.91
C LEU A 517 5.66 -39.01 -15.47
N GLU A 518 5.79 -39.47 -14.23
CA GLU A 518 7.09 -39.87 -13.67
C GLU A 518 7.30 -41.38 -13.74
N GLY A 519 6.29 -42.17 -13.37
CA GLY A 519 6.40 -43.62 -13.39
C GLY A 519 5.11 -44.34 -13.01
N PHE A 520 4.92 -45.53 -13.57
CA PHE A 520 3.86 -46.48 -13.21
C PHE A 520 4.46 -47.71 -12.50
N THR A 521 3.82 -48.22 -11.46
CA THR A 521 4.25 -49.44 -10.75
C THR A 521 3.09 -50.41 -10.61
N LEU A 522 3.34 -51.68 -10.95
CA LEU A 522 2.42 -52.80 -10.83
C LEU A 522 3.13 -53.96 -10.12
N TYR A 523 2.50 -54.58 -9.12
CA TYR A 523 2.97 -55.86 -8.60
C TYR A 523 2.17 -56.98 -9.27
N THR A 524 2.83 -58.05 -9.69
CA THR A 524 2.13 -59.16 -10.37
C THR A 524 1.16 -59.85 -9.40
N GLY A 525 -0.05 -60.14 -9.86
CA GLY A 525 -1.16 -60.62 -9.04
C GLY A 525 -2.09 -59.51 -8.52
N ASP A 526 -1.64 -58.25 -8.46
CA ASP A 526 -2.52 -57.12 -8.11
C ASP A 526 -3.40 -56.70 -9.29
N LYS A 527 -4.65 -56.31 -9.01
CA LYS A 527 -5.55 -55.70 -9.99
C LYS A 527 -5.44 -54.18 -10.08
N GLU A 528 -4.63 -53.57 -9.21
CA GLU A 528 -4.41 -52.13 -9.14
C GLU A 528 -2.91 -51.84 -9.33
N GLY A 529 -2.60 -50.88 -10.21
CA GLY A 529 -1.29 -50.28 -10.35
C GLY A 529 -1.33 -48.78 -10.02
N ARG A 530 -0.16 -48.20 -9.76
CA ARG A 530 -0.02 -46.81 -9.28
C ARG A 530 0.80 -45.96 -10.25
N LEU A 531 0.22 -44.86 -10.73
CA LEU A 531 0.90 -43.85 -11.54
C LEU A 531 1.24 -42.63 -10.68
N VAL A 532 2.46 -42.13 -10.81
CA VAL A 532 2.97 -40.95 -10.09
C VAL A 532 3.35 -39.86 -11.09
N GLY A 533 3.08 -38.60 -10.73
CA GLY A 533 3.43 -37.44 -11.55
C GLY A 533 2.73 -36.16 -11.13
N ALA A 534 2.39 -35.30 -12.09
CA ALA A 534 1.63 -34.07 -11.89
C ALA A 534 0.54 -33.91 -12.96
N ARG A 535 -0.62 -33.37 -12.56
CA ARG A 535 -1.81 -33.24 -13.40
C ARG A 535 -2.29 -34.59 -13.93
N LEU A 536 -2.31 -35.58 -13.04
CA LEU A 536 -2.80 -36.93 -13.36
C LEU A 536 -4.34 -36.96 -13.52
N ASP A 537 -5.04 -35.88 -13.16
CA ASP A 537 -6.47 -35.68 -13.42
C ASP A 537 -6.84 -35.76 -14.91
N GLN A 538 -5.87 -35.58 -15.80
CA GLN A 538 -6.04 -35.65 -17.25
C GLN A 538 -5.88 -37.07 -17.81
N VAL A 539 -5.41 -38.05 -17.03
CA VAL A 539 -5.22 -39.44 -17.51
C VAL A 539 -6.57 -40.14 -17.61
N ALA A 540 -6.82 -40.82 -18.74
CA ALA A 540 -8.02 -41.63 -18.97
C ALA A 540 -7.72 -43.13 -18.80
N SER A 541 -6.64 -43.60 -19.44
CA SER A 541 -6.23 -45.02 -19.38
C SER A 541 -4.73 -45.19 -19.56
N LEU A 542 -4.23 -46.36 -19.16
CA LEU A 542 -2.84 -46.79 -19.34
C LEU A 542 -2.82 -48.21 -19.87
N GLU A 543 -2.00 -48.47 -20.88
CA GLU A 543 -1.81 -49.79 -21.48
C GLU A 543 -0.35 -50.24 -21.31
N VAL A 544 -0.15 -51.44 -20.76
CA VAL A 544 1.18 -52.01 -20.52
C VAL A 544 1.12 -53.53 -20.56
N ALA A 545 2.10 -54.17 -21.22
CA ALA A 545 2.19 -55.63 -21.34
C ALA A 545 0.89 -56.32 -21.83
N GLY A 546 0.12 -55.65 -22.70
CA GLY A 546 -1.16 -56.15 -23.22
C GLY A 546 -2.35 -56.00 -22.25
N LEU A 547 -2.15 -55.37 -21.10
CA LEU A 547 -3.19 -55.07 -20.11
C LEU A 547 -3.64 -53.62 -20.24
N THR A 548 -4.94 -53.39 -20.16
CA THR A 548 -5.53 -52.05 -20.11
C THR A 548 -5.97 -51.74 -18.68
N PHE A 549 -5.51 -50.60 -18.17
CA PHE A 549 -5.89 -50.05 -16.88
C PHE A 549 -6.72 -48.78 -17.05
N THR A 550 -7.74 -48.62 -16.22
CA THR A 550 -8.62 -47.44 -16.21
C THR A 550 -8.37 -46.56 -14.99
N ALA A 551 -8.46 -45.24 -15.18
CA ALA A 551 -8.21 -44.26 -14.12
C ALA A 551 -9.24 -44.37 -13.00
N GLY A 552 -8.75 -44.62 -11.77
CA GLY A 552 -9.52 -44.68 -10.53
C GLY A 552 -9.31 -43.43 -9.67
N ALA A 553 -9.12 -43.63 -8.37
CA ALA A 553 -8.98 -42.55 -7.41
C ALA A 553 -7.65 -41.79 -7.53
N LEU A 554 -7.73 -40.45 -7.53
CA LEU A 554 -6.58 -39.56 -7.47
C LEU A 554 -6.34 -39.13 -6.02
N SER A 555 -5.10 -39.29 -5.56
CA SER A 555 -4.64 -38.83 -4.26
C SER A 555 -3.45 -37.88 -4.42
N ARG A 556 -3.26 -36.97 -3.47
CA ARG A 556 -2.12 -36.03 -3.45
C ARG A 556 -1.23 -36.33 -2.28
N ASP A 557 0.07 -36.36 -2.53
CA ASP A 557 1.06 -36.48 -1.47
C ASP A 557 1.31 -35.12 -0.79
N MET A 558 1.72 -35.12 0.47
CA MET A 558 2.07 -33.89 1.20
C MET A 558 3.32 -33.19 0.62
N GLY A 559 4.09 -33.88 -0.23
CA GLY A 559 5.23 -33.35 -0.98
C GLY A 559 4.91 -32.76 -2.36
N GLY A 560 3.63 -32.68 -2.77
CA GLY A 560 3.21 -31.99 -4.00
C GLY A 560 3.15 -32.82 -5.29
N GLY A 561 3.31 -34.14 -5.22
CA GLY A 561 3.08 -35.07 -6.35
C GLY A 561 1.67 -35.66 -6.34
N ASP A 562 1.07 -35.81 -7.53
CA ASP A 562 -0.18 -36.54 -7.75
C ASP A 562 0.11 -38.06 -7.82
N ARG A 563 -0.79 -38.86 -7.23
CA ARG A 563 -0.80 -40.33 -7.33
C ARG A 563 -2.16 -40.80 -7.82
N LEU A 564 -2.19 -41.50 -8.95
CA LEU A 564 -3.41 -42.04 -9.55
C LEU A 564 -3.42 -43.56 -9.46
N ALA A 565 -4.45 -44.11 -8.82
CA ALA A 565 -4.74 -45.54 -8.85
C ALA A 565 -5.34 -45.90 -10.22
N LEU A 566 -4.85 -47.00 -10.81
CA LEU A 566 -5.23 -47.50 -12.12
C LEU A 566 -5.63 -48.97 -11.97
N THR A 567 -6.83 -49.34 -12.38
CA THR A 567 -7.38 -50.69 -12.12
C THR A 567 -7.62 -51.47 -13.40
N THR A 568 -7.49 -52.80 -13.33
CA THR A 568 -7.76 -53.74 -14.43
C THR A 568 -8.50 -54.98 -13.93
N ASP A 569 -9.36 -55.55 -14.78
CA ASP A 569 -10.03 -56.83 -14.53
C ASP A 569 -9.25 -58.03 -15.09
N ALA A 570 -8.21 -57.78 -15.89
CA ALA A 570 -7.41 -58.80 -16.53
C ALA A 570 -6.46 -59.49 -15.53
N ASN A 571 -6.03 -60.72 -15.85
CA ASN A 571 -5.09 -61.47 -15.02
C ASN A 571 -3.69 -60.85 -15.08
N THR A 572 -3.12 -60.51 -13.93
CA THR A 572 -1.80 -59.89 -13.79
C THR A 572 -0.72 -60.84 -13.27
N GLU A 573 -1.06 -62.10 -12.95
CA GLU A 573 -0.11 -63.09 -12.39
C GLU A 573 0.96 -63.53 -13.39
N THR A 574 0.61 -63.60 -14.67
CA THR A 574 1.49 -64.10 -15.74
C THR A 574 2.28 -62.99 -16.43
N VAL A 575 2.23 -61.75 -15.91
CA VAL A 575 2.89 -60.61 -16.53
C VAL A 575 4.41 -60.69 -16.28
N PRO A 576 5.27 -60.57 -17.31
CA PRO A 576 6.71 -60.55 -17.12
C PRO A 576 7.16 -59.40 -16.21
N THR A 577 7.91 -59.73 -15.16
CA THR A 577 8.52 -58.73 -14.27
C THR A 577 9.65 -57.98 -14.98
N GLY A 578 9.84 -56.70 -14.67
CA GLY A 578 10.87 -55.87 -15.25
C GLY A 578 10.40 -54.45 -15.53
N THR A 579 11.16 -53.73 -16.35
CA THR A 579 10.76 -52.40 -16.82
C THR A 579 10.22 -52.48 -18.25
N SER A 580 9.15 -51.75 -18.53
CA SER A 580 8.53 -51.67 -19.85
C SER A 580 7.99 -50.25 -20.10
N ASP A 581 7.75 -49.91 -21.36
CA ASP A 581 7.06 -48.66 -21.69
C ASP A 581 5.55 -48.88 -21.65
N ALA A 582 4.86 -48.03 -20.91
CA ALA A 582 3.41 -47.99 -20.85
C ALA A 582 2.87 -46.82 -21.68
N LYS A 583 1.83 -47.09 -22.47
CA LYS A 583 1.14 -46.08 -23.27
C LYS A 583 0.01 -45.47 -22.44
N VAL A 584 0.07 -44.18 -22.20
CA VAL A 584 -0.93 -43.42 -21.45
C VAL A 584 -1.78 -42.61 -22.41
N THR A 585 -3.10 -42.75 -22.30
CA THR A 585 -4.07 -41.97 -23.06
C THR A 585 -4.67 -40.91 -22.14
N LEU A 586 -4.58 -39.65 -22.56
CA LEU A 586 -5.18 -38.52 -21.85
C LEU A 586 -6.64 -38.34 -22.27
N LYS A 587 -7.43 -37.66 -21.44
CA LYS A 587 -8.86 -37.37 -21.67
C LYS A 587 -9.11 -36.54 -22.94
N ASP A 588 -8.10 -35.84 -23.44
CA ASP A 588 -8.16 -35.07 -24.69
C ASP A 588 -7.79 -35.90 -25.94
N GLY A 589 -7.53 -37.20 -25.78
CA GLY A 589 -7.21 -38.14 -26.85
C GLY A 589 -5.72 -38.23 -27.23
N ARG A 590 -4.85 -37.40 -26.64
CA ARG A 590 -3.40 -37.52 -26.86
C ARG A 590 -2.84 -38.74 -26.15
N THR A 591 -1.79 -39.32 -26.73
CA THR A 591 -1.06 -40.46 -26.14
C THR A 591 0.37 -40.09 -25.82
N THR A 592 0.87 -40.51 -24.66
CA THR A 592 2.27 -40.35 -24.24
C THR A 592 2.80 -41.64 -23.62
N ALA A 593 4.12 -41.81 -23.53
CA ALA A 593 4.74 -42.96 -22.88
C ALA A 593 5.16 -42.63 -21.44
N VAL A 594 5.10 -43.63 -20.55
CA VAL A 594 5.66 -43.56 -19.20
C VAL A 594 6.39 -44.87 -18.89
N ARG A 595 7.47 -44.80 -18.11
CA ARG A 595 8.15 -46.01 -17.62
C ARG A 595 7.23 -46.76 -16.66
N ALA A 596 6.96 -48.02 -16.95
CA ALA A 596 6.30 -48.96 -16.07
C ALA A 596 7.29 -49.92 -15.44
N THR A 597 7.18 -50.11 -14.13
CA THR A 597 7.95 -51.07 -13.34
C THR A 597 7.02 -52.16 -12.84
N ILE A 598 7.18 -53.37 -13.38
CA ILE A 598 6.41 -54.56 -13.01
C ILE A 598 7.26 -55.38 -12.04
N THR A 599 6.79 -55.47 -10.80
CA THR A 599 7.52 -56.07 -9.67
C THR A 599 6.92 -57.43 -9.32
N PRO A 600 7.68 -58.39 -8.76
CA PRO A 600 7.14 -59.67 -8.30
C PRO A 600 5.95 -59.52 -7.33
N PRO A 601 5.18 -60.60 -7.09
CA PRO A 601 4.03 -60.55 -6.19
C PRO A 601 4.44 -60.06 -4.80
N ARG A 602 3.59 -59.23 -4.19
CA ARG A 602 3.85 -58.74 -2.83
C ARG A 602 3.87 -59.91 -1.85
N PRO A 603 4.74 -59.87 -0.83
CA PRO A 603 4.69 -60.86 0.23
C PRO A 603 3.34 -60.78 0.95
N ARG A 604 2.73 -61.93 1.28
CA ARG A 604 1.46 -61.97 2.02
C ARG A 604 1.57 -62.84 3.26
N LEU A 605 0.72 -62.56 4.25
CA LEU A 605 0.55 -63.43 5.42
C LEU A 605 -0.72 -64.25 5.29
N GLU A 606 -0.71 -65.45 5.82
CA GLU A 606 -1.91 -66.26 6.04
C GLU A 606 -1.99 -66.63 7.52
N LEU A 607 -3.12 -66.36 8.16
CA LEU A 607 -3.33 -66.74 9.56
C LEU A 607 -3.40 -68.26 9.67
N VAL A 608 -2.48 -68.86 10.42
CA VAL A 608 -2.42 -70.32 10.63
C VAL A 608 -3.28 -70.70 11.84
N SER A 609 -3.09 -70.02 12.96
CA SER A 609 -3.82 -70.26 14.20
C SER A 609 -3.76 -69.04 15.10
N ARG A 610 -4.66 -68.98 16.08
CA ARG A 610 -4.63 -67.96 17.13
C ARG A 610 -5.19 -68.49 18.45
N SER A 611 -4.77 -67.84 19.52
CA SER A 611 -5.20 -68.08 20.89
C SER A 611 -5.37 -66.75 21.59
N VAL A 612 -6.40 -66.65 22.43
CA VAL A 612 -6.74 -65.45 23.19
C VAL A 612 -6.73 -65.82 24.66
N ALA A 613 -5.93 -65.12 25.46
CA ALA A 613 -5.92 -65.25 26.90
C ALA A 613 -6.54 -64.00 27.53
N ALA A 614 -7.72 -64.15 28.14
CA ALA A 614 -8.37 -63.09 28.88
C ALA A 614 -7.68 -62.88 30.25
N PRO A 615 -7.60 -61.62 30.76
CA PRO A 615 -7.11 -61.37 32.11
C PRO A 615 -8.03 -61.99 33.17
N ALA A 616 -7.46 -62.51 34.25
CA ALA A 616 -8.23 -63.12 35.34
C ALA A 616 -9.03 -62.06 36.10
N ALA A 617 -10.35 -62.25 36.21
CA ALA A 617 -11.24 -61.38 36.98
C ALA A 617 -12.17 -62.24 37.88
N PRO A 618 -11.72 -62.63 39.09
CA PRO A 618 -12.43 -63.61 39.92
C PRO A 618 -13.80 -63.14 40.43
N ASP A 619 -14.05 -61.83 40.46
CA ASP A 619 -15.29 -61.23 40.99
C ASP A 619 -16.28 -60.79 39.88
N ARG A 620 -16.16 -61.34 38.67
CA ARG A 620 -17.01 -61.00 37.52
C ARG A 620 -17.73 -62.22 36.95
N LEU A 621 -18.92 -62.00 36.41
CA LEU A 621 -19.64 -63.00 35.63
C LEU A 621 -18.91 -63.26 34.30
N ALA A 622 -18.82 -64.53 33.91
CA ALA A 622 -18.06 -64.95 32.73
C ALA A 622 -18.81 -64.63 31.44
N LEU A 623 -18.09 -64.03 30.49
CA LEU A 623 -18.57 -63.75 29.13
C LEU A 623 -17.83 -64.67 28.14
N GLU A 624 -18.60 -65.45 27.39
CA GLU A 624 -18.13 -66.22 26.24
C GLU A 624 -18.29 -65.36 24.98
N LEU A 625 -17.18 -65.14 24.27
CA LEU A 625 -17.12 -64.33 23.04
C LEU A 625 -17.15 -65.23 21.80
N PRO A 626 -17.63 -64.72 20.65
CA PRO A 626 -17.43 -65.37 19.36
C PRO A 626 -15.95 -65.57 19.05
N ASP A 627 -15.63 -66.59 18.24
CA ASP A 627 -14.26 -67.01 18.00
C ASP A 627 -13.32 -65.83 17.68
N PHE A 628 -13.67 -64.91 16.77
CA PHE A 628 -12.82 -63.80 16.30
C PHE A 628 -12.84 -62.55 17.18
N ALA A 629 -13.68 -62.52 18.20
CA ALA A 629 -13.80 -61.40 19.12
C ALA A 629 -12.86 -61.56 20.33
N LEU A 630 -12.31 -60.44 20.79
CA LEU A 630 -11.54 -60.37 22.03
C LEU A 630 -11.76 -59.04 22.75
N ALA A 631 -11.59 -59.06 24.07
CA ALA A 631 -11.54 -57.83 24.85
C ALA A 631 -10.27 -57.03 24.52
N PRO A 632 -10.26 -55.70 24.69
CA PRO A 632 -9.08 -54.87 24.40
C PRO A 632 -7.85 -55.27 25.24
N GLU A 633 -8.11 -55.87 26.40
CA GLU A 633 -7.12 -56.20 27.45
C GLU A 633 -6.65 -57.65 27.36
N ALA A 634 -7.21 -58.42 26.43
CA ALA A 634 -6.83 -59.80 26.23
C ALA A 634 -5.52 -59.89 25.45
N THR A 635 -4.68 -60.86 25.81
CA THR A 635 -3.45 -61.15 25.07
C THR A 635 -3.80 -62.05 23.88
N LEU A 636 -3.64 -61.53 22.66
CA LEU A 636 -3.75 -62.27 21.41
C LEU A 636 -2.40 -62.84 21.02
N THR A 637 -2.30 -64.16 20.93
CA THR A 637 -1.13 -64.85 20.35
C THR A 637 -1.56 -65.54 19.06
N PHE A 638 -0.91 -65.23 17.95
CA PHE A 638 -1.26 -65.77 16.64
C PHE A 638 -0.04 -66.27 15.88
N SER A 639 -0.25 -67.28 15.04
CA SER A 639 0.74 -67.78 14.10
C SER A 639 0.34 -67.40 12.68
N ALA A 640 1.29 -66.85 11.93
CA ALA A 640 1.09 -66.46 10.53
C ALA A 640 2.15 -67.10 9.64
N ARG A 641 1.73 -67.58 8.47
CA ARG A 641 2.60 -68.11 7.42
C ARG A 641 2.88 -67.04 6.38
N ALA A 642 4.15 -66.83 6.05
CA ALA A 642 4.56 -66.00 4.93
C ALA A 642 4.40 -66.79 3.62
N VAL A 643 3.75 -66.18 2.64
CA VAL A 643 3.54 -66.75 1.30
C VAL A 643 4.22 -65.84 0.28
N ASN A 644 4.83 -66.44 -0.75
CA ASN A 644 5.65 -65.79 -1.76
C ASN A 644 6.91 -65.10 -1.22
N THR A 645 7.34 -65.43 0.00
CA THR A 645 8.58 -64.92 0.60
C THR A 645 9.10 -65.85 1.70
N ARG A 646 10.30 -65.56 2.22
CA ARG A 646 10.85 -66.18 3.43
C ARG A 646 11.08 -65.11 4.50
N LEU A 647 10.87 -65.49 5.76
CA LEU A 647 11.04 -64.65 6.93
C LEU A 647 12.49 -64.55 7.37
N SER A 648 12.89 -63.36 7.80
CA SER A 648 14.20 -63.01 8.35
C SER A 648 14.05 -62.23 9.67
N ALA A 649 15.12 -62.13 10.46
CA ALA A 649 15.09 -61.43 11.75
C ALA A 649 14.79 -59.92 11.64
N GLY A 650 14.96 -59.33 10.46
CA GLY A 650 14.64 -57.92 10.19
C GLY A 650 13.19 -57.68 9.78
N ASP A 651 12.41 -58.74 9.59
CA ASP A 651 11.03 -58.62 9.14
C ASP A 651 10.08 -58.31 10.30
N LEU A 652 8.98 -57.64 9.98
CA LEU A 652 7.99 -57.18 10.94
C LEU A 652 6.60 -57.65 10.52
N ILE A 653 5.74 -57.94 11.50
CA ILE A 653 4.29 -58.03 11.26
C ILE A 653 3.67 -56.73 11.75
N GLU A 654 3.08 -55.97 10.84
CA GLU A 654 2.29 -54.80 11.21
C GLU A 654 0.85 -55.23 11.46
N VAL A 655 0.27 -54.78 12.57
CA VAL A 655 -1.14 -54.95 12.92
C VAL A 655 -1.77 -53.57 13.00
N ALA A 656 -2.94 -53.38 12.37
CA ALA A 656 -3.63 -52.10 12.36
C ALA A 656 -5.14 -52.27 12.53
N THR A 657 -5.80 -51.19 12.93
CA THR A 657 -7.26 -51.07 12.89
C THR A 657 -7.74 -50.96 11.43
N ALA A 658 -8.97 -51.41 11.13
CA ALA A 658 -9.48 -51.41 9.76
C ALA A 658 -9.50 -50.03 9.09
N ASP A 659 -9.73 -48.97 9.88
CA ASP A 659 -9.79 -47.55 9.49
C ASP A 659 -8.41 -46.87 9.44
N ASP A 660 -7.32 -47.61 9.67
CA ASP A 660 -5.95 -47.09 9.74
C ASP A 660 -5.73 -46.02 10.83
N GLY A 661 -6.62 -45.94 11.83
CA GLY A 661 -6.53 -45.01 12.96
C GLY A 661 -5.41 -45.34 13.95
N ALA A 662 -4.98 -46.60 14.05
CA ALA A 662 -3.82 -47.02 14.82
C ALA A 662 -3.11 -48.22 14.19
N SER A 663 -1.78 -48.27 14.28
CA SER A 663 -0.98 -49.43 13.90
C SER A 663 0.18 -49.71 14.86
N ALA A 664 0.58 -50.98 14.94
CA ALA A 664 1.67 -51.49 15.76
C ALA A 664 2.55 -52.44 14.93
N LYS A 665 3.87 -52.33 15.09
CA LYS A 665 4.85 -53.19 14.41
C LYS A 665 5.44 -54.20 15.39
N LEU A 666 5.19 -55.48 15.16
CA LEU A 666 5.68 -56.59 15.95
C LEU A 666 7.00 -57.08 15.35
N SER A 667 8.05 -57.10 16.16
CA SER A 667 9.42 -57.41 15.71
C SER A 667 10.10 -58.43 16.61
N VAL A 668 11.10 -59.13 16.05
CA VAL A 668 11.94 -60.05 16.84
C VAL A 668 12.68 -59.29 17.94
N ALA A 669 13.18 -58.08 17.64
CA ALA A 669 13.88 -57.23 18.60
C ALA A 669 12.99 -56.79 19.78
N SER A 670 11.69 -56.59 19.55
CA SER A 670 10.72 -56.24 20.60
C SER A 670 10.29 -57.43 21.48
N GLY A 671 10.68 -58.66 21.10
CA GLY A 671 10.20 -59.89 21.73
C GLY A 671 8.74 -60.22 21.45
N LYS A 672 8.03 -59.41 20.66
CA LYS A 672 6.61 -59.62 20.30
C LYS A 672 6.42 -60.49 19.06
N LEU A 673 7.50 -60.86 18.36
CA LEU A 673 7.52 -61.76 17.22
C LEU A 673 8.61 -62.82 17.40
N GLN A 674 8.27 -64.07 17.17
CA GLN A 674 9.19 -65.20 17.18
C GLN A 674 9.08 -65.96 15.85
N LEU A 675 10.21 -66.18 15.18
CA LEU A 675 10.23 -66.94 13.93
C LEU A 675 10.31 -68.44 14.22
N ILE A 676 9.44 -69.22 13.58
CA ILE A 676 9.40 -70.68 13.61
C ILE A 676 9.76 -71.18 12.22
N GLY A 677 11.06 -71.33 11.95
CA GLY A 677 11.56 -71.62 10.61
C GLY A 677 11.58 -70.39 9.70
N SER A 678 11.60 -70.62 8.38
CA SER A 678 11.73 -69.55 7.37
C SER A 678 10.41 -69.05 6.79
N ASP A 679 9.27 -69.60 7.21
CA ASP A 679 7.96 -69.28 6.61
C ASP A 679 6.83 -69.14 7.63
N VAL A 680 7.05 -69.44 8.92
CA VAL A 680 6.05 -69.25 9.98
C VAL A 680 6.61 -68.34 11.06
N ALA A 681 5.79 -67.42 11.56
CA ALA A 681 6.07 -66.65 12.76
C ALA A 681 4.92 -66.76 13.76
N VAL A 682 5.25 -66.61 15.04
CA VAL A 682 4.32 -66.50 16.15
C VAL A 682 4.47 -65.11 16.74
N ALA A 683 3.37 -64.37 16.83
CA ALA A 683 3.34 -63.03 17.36
C ALA A 683 2.38 -62.95 18.55
N SER A 684 2.66 -62.06 19.49
CA SER A 684 1.81 -61.82 20.66
C SER A 684 1.62 -60.32 20.88
N LEU A 685 0.38 -59.88 21.08
CA LEU A 685 0.06 -58.50 21.44
C LEU A 685 -1.16 -58.41 22.37
N THR A 686 -1.22 -57.33 23.14
CA THR A 686 -2.42 -56.86 23.82
C THR A 686 -2.94 -55.64 23.06
N PRO A 687 -4.15 -55.66 22.47
CA PRO A 687 -4.61 -54.58 21.60
C PRO A 687 -4.55 -53.18 22.22
N ARG A 688 -4.99 -53.00 23.47
CA ARG A 688 -4.96 -51.69 24.14
C ARG A 688 -3.54 -51.19 24.40
N GLU A 689 -2.58 -52.07 24.67
CA GLU A 689 -1.18 -51.69 24.84
C GLU A 689 -0.54 -51.31 23.50
N ALA A 690 -0.84 -52.06 22.44
CA ALA A 690 -0.20 -51.91 21.14
C ALA A 690 -0.80 -50.76 20.30
N LEU A 691 -2.12 -50.58 20.36
CA LEU A 691 -2.89 -49.66 19.49
C LEU A 691 -3.55 -48.52 20.28
N GLY A 692 -3.44 -48.51 21.61
CA GLY A 692 -4.02 -47.47 22.47
C GLY A 692 -5.55 -47.51 22.54
N ALA A 693 -6.15 -46.35 22.83
CA ALA A 693 -7.61 -46.22 22.96
C ALA A 693 -8.39 -46.46 21.65
N ALA A 694 -7.71 -46.46 20.51
CA ALA A 694 -8.27 -46.74 19.19
C ALA A 694 -8.40 -48.24 18.88
N ALA A 695 -7.98 -49.13 19.80
CA ALA A 695 -8.07 -50.58 19.66
C ALA A 695 -9.52 -51.09 19.76
N THR A 696 -10.40 -50.74 18.83
CA THR A 696 -11.79 -51.21 18.78
C THR A 696 -12.18 -51.50 17.34
N GLY A 697 -12.95 -52.58 17.13
CA GLY A 697 -13.35 -53.04 15.81
C GLY A 697 -12.37 -54.01 15.16
N PRO A 698 -12.48 -54.25 13.84
CA PRO A 698 -11.68 -55.25 13.13
C PRO A 698 -10.19 -54.87 13.06
N LEU A 699 -9.34 -55.85 13.33
CA LEU A 699 -7.89 -55.79 13.19
C LEU A 699 -7.44 -56.52 11.93
N LYS A 700 -6.48 -55.91 11.23
CA LYS A 700 -5.80 -56.46 10.05
C LYS A 700 -4.30 -56.56 10.31
N MET A 701 -3.64 -57.51 9.65
CA MET A 701 -2.18 -57.73 9.72
C MET A 701 -1.55 -57.77 8.34
N ARG A 702 -0.27 -57.40 8.22
CA ARG A 702 0.52 -57.56 6.99
C ARG A 702 2.00 -57.77 7.31
N LEU A 703 2.74 -58.35 6.36
CA LEU A 703 4.20 -58.47 6.46
C LEU A 703 4.86 -57.17 5.99
N VAL A 704 5.95 -56.77 6.65
CA VAL A 704 6.84 -55.69 6.23
C VAL A 704 8.27 -56.24 6.17
N GLN A 705 8.88 -56.23 4.98
CA GLN A 705 10.24 -56.69 4.71
C GLN A 705 11.06 -55.57 4.06
N GLY A 706 11.78 -54.80 4.87
CA GLY A 706 12.45 -53.58 4.40
C GLY A 706 11.45 -52.58 3.81
N GLU A 707 11.63 -52.22 2.55
CA GLU A 707 10.72 -51.33 1.78
C GLU A 707 9.50 -52.07 1.18
N LEU A 708 9.48 -53.40 1.22
CA LEU A 708 8.36 -54.19 0.69
C LEU A 708 7.28 -54.36 1.76
N VAL A 709 6.08 -53.86 1.45
CA VAL A 709 4.92 -53.91 2.32
C VAL A 709 3.87 -54.83 1.70
N GLY A 710 3.50 -55.86 2.45
CA GLY A 710 2.53 -56.87 2.04
C GLY A 710 1.08 -56.41 2.11
N ASP A 711 0.18 -57.28 1.66
CA ASP A 711 -1.26 -57.04 1.74
C ASP A 711 -1.83 -57.21 3.14
N TRP A 712 -2.86 -56.41 3.43
CA TRP A 712 -3.64 -56.51 4.66
C TRP A 712 -4.49 -57.77 4.67
N GLN A 713 -4.47 -58.47 5.80
CA GLN A 713 -5.16 -59.74 6.03
C GLN A 713 -5.96 -59.66 7.33
N PRO A 714 -7.19 -60.18 7.40
CA PRO A 714 -7.98 -60.17 8.63
C PRO A 714 -7.27 -60.92 9.76
N LEU A 715 -7.29 -60.37 10.98
CA LEU A 715 -6.66 -60.99 12.15
C LEU A 715 -7.67 -61.33 13.26
N ALA A 716 -8.37 -60.31 13.79
CA ALA A 716 -9.31 -60.45 14.90
C ALA A 716 -10.25 -59.23 14.98
N ARG A 717 -11.15 -59.17 15.96
CA ARG A 717 -12.02 -58.01 16.24
C ARG A 717 -11.99 -57.68 17.73
N VAL A 718 -11.61 -56.44 18.06
CA VAL A 718 -11.61 -55.99 19.44
C VAL A 718 -12.98 -55.42 19.80
N VAL A 719 -13.61 -55.94 20.85
CA VAL A 719 -14.95 -55.56 21.32
C VAL A 719 -14.89 -55.11 22.78
N ARG A 720 -15.53 -53.99 23.11
CA ARG A 720 -15.55 -53.50 24.50
C ARG A 720 -16.59 -54.28 25.30
N LEU A 721 -16.19 -54.81 26.45
CA LEU A 721 -17.05 -55.64 27.28
C LEU A 721 -17.46 -54.91 28.55
N PRO A 722 -18.73 -55.01 28.97
CA PRO A 722 -19.14 -54.50 30.28
C PRO A 722 -18.55 -55.34 31.41
N GLU A 723 -18.37 -54.73 32.58
CA GLU A 723 -17.94 -55.44 33.78
C GLU A 723 -19.16 -55.91 34.57
N LEU A 724 -19.57 -57.16 34.36
CA LEU A 724 -20.77 -57.71 35.00
C LEU A 724 -20.40 -58.39 36.32
N THR A 725 -21.03 -57.98 37.42
CA THR A 725 -20.66 -58.44 38.78
C THR A 725 -21.70 -59.39 39.37
N GLU A 726 -22.98 -59.12 39.19
CA GLU A 726 -24.05 -59.88 39.82
C GLU A 726 -25.32 -59.90 38.96
N LEU A 727 -26.08 -61.01 39.01
CA LEU A 727 -27.42 -61.11 38.44
C LEU A 727 -28.39 -61.52 39.57
N ARG A 728 -29.33 -60.65 39.92
CA ARG A 728 -30.37 -60.92 40.94
C ARG A 728 -31.71 -61.18 40.28
N CYS A 729 -32.49 -62.15 40.76
CA CYS A 729 -33.77 -62.51 40.13
C CYS A 729 -34.92 -62.51 41.13
N GLU A 730 -35.97 -61.72 40.83
CA GLU A 730 -37.21 -61.64 41.59
C GLU A 730 -38.37 -62.12 40.70
N GLY A 731 -38.71 -63.40 40.81
CA GLY A 731 -39.73 -64.01 39.96
C GLY A 731 -39.27 -64.14 38.49
N ALA A 732 -40.04 -63.57 37.57
CA ALA A 732 -39.79 -63.64 36.12
C ALA A 732 -38.87 -62.52 35.60
N THR A 733 -38.51 -61.55 36.44
CA THR A 733 -37.64 -60.43 36.10
C THR A 733 -36.33 -60.51 36.87
N CYS A 734 -35.21 -60.26 36.20
CA CYS A 734 -33.90 -60.20 36.83
C CYS A 734 -33.28 -58.80 36.65
N THR A 735 -32.34 -58.47 37.51
CA THR A 735 -31.56 -57.22 37.47
C THR A 735 -30.08 -57.60 37.38
N LEU A 736 -29.44 -57.17 36.31
CA LEU A 736 -28.02 -57.33 36.03
C LEU A 736 -27.27 -56.11 36.58
N HIS A 737 -26.33 -56.34 37.50
CA HIS A 737 -25.48 -55.33 38.09
C HIS A 737 -24.08 -55.36 37.46
N GLY A 738 -23.50 -54.17 37.27
CA GLY A 738 -22.16 -54.05 36.71
C GLY A 738 -21.73 -52.62 36.43
N GLN A 739 -20.61 -52.49 35.72
CA GLN A 739 -20.12 -51.23 35.17
C GLN A 739 -20.18 -51.27 33.64
N GLU A 740 -20.22 -50.08 33.04
CA GLU A 740 -20.24 -49.91 31.58
C GLU A 740 -21.39 -50.67 30.88
N LEU A 741 -22.54 -50.82 31.56
CA LEU A 741 -23.73 -51.49 31.00
C LEU A 741 -24.24 -50.83 29.72
N PHE A 742 -23.85 -49.58 29.47
CA PHE A 742 -24.10 -48.84 28.24
C PHE A 742 -23.41 -49.40 27.00
N LEU A 743 -22.48 -50.35 27.17
CA LEU A 743 -21.87 -51.08 26.05
C LEU A 743 -22.85 -52.12 25.46
N ILE A 744 -23.81 -52.58 26.27
CA ILE A 744 -24.86 -53.51 25.86
C ILE A 744 -25.90 -52.75 25.05
N ALA A 745 -26.26 -53.26 23.88
CA ALA A 745 -27.36 -52.78 23.04
C ALA A 745 -28.64 -53.56 23.28
N GLN A 746 -28.55 -54.89 23.41
CA GLN A 746 -29.69 -55.77 23.64
C GLN A 746 -29.32 -56.95 24.54
N VAL A 747 -30.28 -57.41 25.34
CA VAL A 747 -30.19 -58.62 26.17
C VAL A 747 -31.36 -59.54 25.84
N ALA A 748 -31.10 -60.83 25.66
CA ALA A 748 -32.12 -61.85 25.43
C ALA A 748 -31.83 -63.12 26.25
N ASP A 749 -32.86 -63.93 26.45
CA ASP A 749 -32.79 -65.27 27.04
C ASP A 749 -32.37 -66.36 26.04
N GLU A 750 -32.33 -66.03 24.75
CA GLU A 750 -31.90 -66.92 23.66
C GLU A 750 -31.04 -66.20 22.61
N ALA A 751 -30.17 -66.95 21.92
CA ALA A 751 -29.24 -66.42 20.93
C ALA A 751 -29.92 -65.81 19.69
N GLY A 752 -31.20 -66.11 19.44
CA GLY A 752 -31.97 -65.60 18.31
C GLY A 752 -32.56 -64.20 18.52
N PHE A 753 -32.53 -63.66 19.74
CA PHE A 753 -33.07 -62.35 20.10
C PHE A 753 -34.53 -62.13 19.61
N GLN A 754 -35.43 -63.10 19.77
CA GLN A 754 -36.84 -62.94 19.35
C GLN A 754 -37.61 -61.95 20.25
N LYS A 755 -37.27 -61.89 21.54
CA LYS A 755 -37.85 -60.95 22.52
C LYS A 755 -36.75 -60.19 23.28
N PRO A 756 -35.96 -59.36 22.60
CA PRO A 756 -34.81 -58.72 23.21
C PRO A 756 -35.23 -57.52 24.05
N GLN A 757 -34.64 -57.40 25.23
CA GLN A 757 -34.67 -56.15 25.96
C GLN A 757 -33.59 -55.21 25.42
N THR A 758 -34.00 -54.05 24.93
CA THR A 758 -33.09 -53.05 24.37
C THR A 758 -32.59 -52.10 25.45
N VAL A 759 -31.31 -51.80 25.42
CA VAL A 759 -30.67 -50.79 26.27
C VAL A 759 -30.56 -49.49 25.46
N PRO A 760 -31.07 -48.35 25.96
CA PRO A 760 -30.97 -47.09 25.23
C PRO A 760 -29.52 -46.60 25.09
N LEU A 761 -29.21 -45.99 23.95
CA LEU A 761 -27.97 -45.23 23.75
C LEU A 761 -27.86 -44.12 24.82
N GLY A 762 -26.72 -44.05 25.51
CA GLY A 762 -26.49 -43.07 26.58
C GLY A 762 -26.99 -43.50 27.96
N PHE A 763 -27.31 -44.78 28.16
CA PHE A 763 -27.55 -45.34 29.49
C PHE A 763 -26.34 -45.08 30.41
N VAL A 764 -26.55 -44.73 31.68
CA VAL A 764 -25.46 -44.46 32.64
C VAL A 764 -25.67 -45.17 33.99
N GLY A 765 -26.65 -46.08 34.07
CA GLY A 765 -26.95 -46.84 35.28
C GLY A 765 -25.98 -47.99 35.52
N GLY A 766 -25.83 -48.37 36.79
CA GLY A 766 -25.06 -49.56 37.21
C GLY A 766 -25.92 -50.83 37.36
N GLU A 767 -27.20 -50.76 37.02
CA GLU A 767 -28.14 -51.88 37.08
C GLU A 767 -29.08 -51.86 35.88
N LEU A 768 -29.33 -53.01 35.27
CA LEU A 768 -30.16 -53.16 34.08
C LEU A 768 -31.15 -54.29 34.31
N ALA A 769 -32.45 -54.01 34.19
CA ALA A 769 -33.45 -55.08 34.15
C ALA A 769 -33.15 -55.99 32.95
N VAL A 770 -33.26 -57.31 33.11
CA VAL A 770 -32.99 -58.31 32.06
C VAL A 770 -34.00 -59.46 32.17
N PRO A 771 -34.26 -60.20 31.07
CA PRO A 771 -35.09 -61.40 31.14
C PRO A 771 -34.46 -62.47 32.05
N HIS A 772 -35.28 -63.42 32.50
CA HIS A 772 -34.79 -64.55 33.27
C HIS A 772 -33.91 -65.46 32.40
N PRO A 773 -32.71 -65.87 32.86
CA PRO A 773 -31.81 -66.72 32.07
C PRO A 773 -32.44 -68.10 31.80
N VAL A 774 -32.36 -68.56 30.55
CA VAL A 774 -32.76 -69.93 30.15
C VAL A 774 -31.50 -70.77 30.01
N ALA A 775 -31.54 -72.00 30.53
CA ALA A 775 -30.37 -72.92 30.56
C ALA A 775 -29.10 -72.30 31.18
N GLY A 776 -29.25 -71.35 32.12
CA GLY A 776 -28.13 -70.72 32.82
C GLY A 776 -27.35 -69.70 31.99
N ALA A 777 -27.95 -69.13 30.94
CA ALA A 777 -27.29 -68.13 30.09
C ALA A 777 -28.20 -66.93 29.76
N LEU A 778 -27.56 -65.80 29.49
CA LEU A 778 -28.15 -64.66 28.77
C LEU A 778 -27.29 -64.35 27.55
N TYR A 779 -27.90 -63.76 26.53
CA TYR A 779 -27.23 -63.39 25.28
C TYR A 779 -27.26 -61.88 25.11
N LEU A 780 -26.09 -61.30 24.83
CA LEU A 780 -25.86 -59.87 24.73
C LEU A 780 -25.48 -59.51 23.30
N LYS A 781 -26.04 -58.42 22.77
CA LYS A 781 -25.48 -57.69 21.63
C LYS A 781 -24.85 -56.41 22.14
N LEU A 782 -23.68 -56.07 21.63
CA LEU A 782 -22.93 -54.87 22.02
C LEU A 782 -23.12 -53.77 20.98
N HIS A 783 -23.03 -52.51 21.39
CA HIS A 783 -23.17 -51.38 20.48
C HIS A 783 -22.05 -51.28 19.43
N ASP A 784 -20.84 -51.72 19.76
CA ASP A 784 -19.68 -51.71 18.85
C ASP A 784 -19.49 -53.01 18.06
N ALA A 785 -20.31 -54.03 18.36
CA ALA A 785 -20.35 -55.30 17.65
C ALA A 785 -21.80 -55.83 17.58
N PRO A 786 -22.70 -55.15 16.85
CA PRO A 786 -24.13 -55.48 16.83
C PRO A 786 -24.45 -56.82 16.17
N ASP A 787 -23.54 -57.31 15.32
CA ASP A 787 -23.66 -58.58 14.60
C ASP A 787 -23.11 -59.77 15.40
N ASP A 788 -22.37 -59.51 16.48
CA ASP A 788 -21.76 -60.51 17.33
C ASP A 788 -22.65 -60.81 18.55
N VAL A 789 -22.79 -62.09 18.91
CA VAL A 789 -23.56 -62.53 20.08
C VAL A 789 -22.60 -62.97 21.19
N VAL A 790 -22.63 -62.25 22.31
CA VAL A 790 -21.84 -62.59 23.51
C VAL A 790 -22.72 -63.34 24.48
N LYS A 791 -22.24 -64.47 25.01
CA LYS A 791 -22.99 -65.29 25.97
C LYS A 791 -22.50 -65.02 27.39
N LEU A 792 -23.40 -64.54 28.24
CA LEU A 792 -23.20 -64.43 29.68
C LEU A 792 -23.50 -65.77 30.34
N VAL A 793 -22.51 -66.37 30.99
CA VAL A 793 -22.66 -67.60 31.76
C VAL A 793 -23.08 -67.26 33.19
N VAL A 794 -24.24 -67.76 33.61
CA VAL A 794 -24.79 -67.51 34.94
C VAL A 794 -24.45 -68.68 35.86
N PRO A 795 -23.69 -68.49 36.96
CA PRO A 795 -23.36 -69.55 37.90
C PRO A 795 -24.62 -70.14 38.56
N ALA A 796 -24.65 -71.47 38.74
CA ALA A 796 -25.72 -72.15 39.46
C ALA A 796 -25.77 -71.71 40.94
N GLY A 797 -26.67 -70.78 41.25
CA GLY A 797 -26.83 -70.18 42.58
C GLY A 797 -26.93 -68.66 42.63
N ALA A 798 -26.69 -67.94 41.51
CA ALA A 798 -26.77 -66.48 41.44
C ALA A 798 -28.22 -65.94 41.41
N ALA A 799 -29.20 -66.73 40.93
CA ALA A 799 -30.62 -66.40 41.02
C ALA A 799 -31.16 -66.62 42.45
N LYS A 800 -30.65 -65.86 43.43
CA LYS A 800 -31.24 -65.81 44.77
C LYS A 800 -32.56 -65.06 44.71
N LYS A 801 -33.66 -65.72 45.09
CA LYS A 801 -34.94 -65.05 45.40
C LYS A 801 -34.69 -64.06 46.53
N ALA A 802 -34.89 -62.76 46.28
CA ALA A 802 -35.01 -61.79 47.36
C ALA A 802 -36.17 -62.21 48.27
N LYS A 803 -35.96 -62.11 49.58
CA LYS A 803 -36.94 -62.47 50.60
C LYS A 803 -37.75 -61.26 51.01
#